data_AF-A0A919VY59-F1
#
_entry.id   AF-A0A919VY59-F1
#
_cell.length_a   1.000
_cell.length_b   1.000
_cell.length_c   1.000
_cell.angle_alpha   90.00
_cell.angle_beta   90.00
_cell.angle_gamma   90.00
#
_symmetry.space_group_name_H-M   'P 1'
#
loop_
_entity.id
_entity.type
_entity.pdbx_description
1 polymer ?
#
loop_
_entity_poly.entity_id
_entity_poly.type
_entity_poly.pdbx_seq_one_letter_code
_entity_poly.pdbx_strand_id
1 'polypeptide(L)'
;MPSAKLIPVLIMALIAVVPSPAAAGTPAAGCGSDPGDLPGHTVTRTLTSAGLTRSYNLHVPAGYRGDTPTPLVFAFHGRTRTAEYQEQLTGMSALPAIVAYPQGTTGTDGEPSWQGAPYSSGADDVRFTSDLIDRLEQDLCVDPARVYVSGKSNGGGFAGLLACRLADRIAAAAPVSGAFYPQGGDCDPTRGVPIIDFHGGRDTTIPYAGEPAKGLPSIPRWLDAWAVRNSCGDAATVEPAPGVHHEVWSDCGSDLEHWKIDDLGHTWPSTTPNNDSATPTVLDATPLIWDFFQAHPLPVAPVARTTAGWIRGARDGAVDEFLGVRYAAAPVRWRAPQPVAPWRGVRDAATLGANCPQGTIGREDCLFLNVYRPAGAGGRLPVFVWIHGGGFTSGSGDDDAAALARTGHLMVVTINYRLGALGFLADPALGTHAGNYGLMDQQAALRWVRDNARALGGDPSRVTIGGESAGGGSVCAQLVSPSAAGLFRAAVIESDDCVHDVDSPSAARSRSAAITAAVGCAPSPSAGVPAAGVPAAGVSAAGVSAAGVSAAALAARAACLRAVPVADLVAKTGYIAPVIDGRLLPSLPRTAIAAGRWHRVHVLIGSNREEGRAFSTFATGYGAGDYARWLSEGPAWPPAPGTVTFGPEKAARIAAAYPLSGYPGTYPAAYAIGAVLTDSGTRGLGGCTQLSLARTLASQTRTFYYQFEDPHPPRLSSSPADFDYAAAHAYELPYLFTRMSDGAGWPYRLQMTAQQRDLSDRMLTAWSDFVTGTAPWPRFTSTGQRLLSLQPTPTITTGSQVSQQHHCALWNDILGTGPTP
;
A
#
# COMPACT_ATOMS: atom_id res chain seq x y z
N MET A 1 61.23 29.23 -5.45
CA MET A 1 59.95 29.31 -4.73
C MET A 1 59.02 30.19 -5.54
N PRO A 2 57.96 29.61 -6.11
CA PRO A 2 56.62 30.07 -5.79
C PRO A 2 55.63 28.91 -5.50
N SER A 3 54.59 29.27 -4.76
CA SER A 3 53.64 28.45 -4.03
C SER A 3 52.78 27.51 -4.88
N ALA A 4 52.72 26.23 -4.47
CA ALA A 4 51.73 25.26 -4.91
C ALA A 4 50.37 25.55 -4.25
N LYS A 5 49.32 25.65 -5.08
CA LYS A 5 47.93 25.66 -4.64
C LYS A 5 47.51 24.23 -4.31
N LEU A 6 47.14 23.98 -3.05
CA LEU A 6 46.48 22.76 -2.61
C LEU A 6 45.03 22.74 -3.13
N ILE A 7 44.69 21.71 -3.91
CA ILE A 7 43.32 21.34 -4.25
C ILE A 7 42.79 20.47 -3.10
N PRO A 8 41.61 20.76 -2.52
CA PRO A 8 41.07 19.93 -1.45
C PRO A 8 40.56 18.62 -2.02
N VAL A 9 41.18 17.51 -1.59
CA VAL A 9 40.66 16.15 -1.79
C VAL A 9 39.41 16.00 -0.92
N LEU A 10 38.26 15.87 -1.57
CA LEU A 10 36.99 15.55 -0.92
C LEU A 10 37.04 14.07 -0.49
N ILE A 11 37.34 13.81 0.78
CA ILE A 11 37.21 12.48 1.37
C ILE A 11 35.72 12.21 1.53
N MET A 12 35.12 11.47 0.60
CA MET A 12 33.83 10.82 0.86
C MET A 12 34.05 9.77 1.94
N ALA A 13 33.54 10.03 3.14
CA ALA A 13 33.44 9.02 4.18
C ALA A 13 32.40 7.98 3.72
N LEU A 14 32.85 6.79 3.33
CA LEU A 14 31.99 5.61 3.28
C LEU A 14 31.43 5.39 4.69
N ILE A 15 30.15 5.65 4.87
CA ILE A 15 29.40 5.17 6.02
C ILE A 15 29.29 3.67 5.84
N ALA A 16 30.11 2.90 6.58
CA ALA A 16 29.94 1.47 6.69
C ALA A 16 28.59 1.20 7.40
N VAL A 17 27.56 0.92 6.61
CA VAL A 17 26.33 0.31 7.11
C VAL A 17 26.73 -1.10 7.56
N VAL A 18 26.86 -1.31 8.86
CA VAL A 18 27.00 -2.65 9.43
C VAL A 18 25.67 -3.36 9.16
N PRO A 19 25.63 -4.46 8.39
CA PRO A 19 24.40 -5.20 8.17
C PRO A 19 23.88 -5.69 9.52
N SER A 20 22.60 -5.44 9.81
CA SER A 20 21.92 -6.19 10.86
C SER A 20 21.96 -7.68 10.48
N PRO A 21 22.12 -8.61 11.43
CA PRO A 21 22.06 -10.03 11.11
C PRO A 21 20.71 -10.32 10.45
N ALA A 22 20.75 -10.78 9.20
CA ALA A 22 19.56 -11.18 8.47
C ALA A 22 18.76 -12.15 9.34
N ALA A 23 17.45 -11.92 9.47
CA ALA A 23 16.56 -12.87 10.13
C ALA A 23 16.72 -14.22 9.42
N ALA A 24 17.14 -15.25 10.16
CA ALA A 24 17.39 -16.57 9.61
C ALA A 24 16.15 -17.05 8.85
N GLY A 25 16.33 -17.38 7.57
CA GLY A 25 15.30 -18.02 6.76
C GLY A 25 14.84 -19.32 7.41
N THR A 26 13.71 -19.86 6.95
CA THR A 26 13.31 -21.21 7.38
C THR A 26 14.43 -22.18 6.97
N PRO A 27 15.04 -22.95 7.90
CA PRO A 27 16.14 -23.84 7.57
C PRO A 27 15.72 -24.86 6.51
N ALA A 28 16.58 -25.14 5.54
CA ALA A 28 16.35 -26.18 4.55
C ALA A 28 16.24 -27.57 5.23
N ALA A 29 15.61 -28.53 4.55
CA ALA A 29 15.35 -29.86 5.09
C ALA A 29 16.62 -30.62 5.50
N GLY A 30 17.75 -30.35 4.84
CA GLY A 30 19.06 -30.90 5.15
C GLY A 30 19.77 -30.27 6.35
N CYS A 31 19.23 -29.22 6.97
CA CYS A 31 19.79 -28.66 8.18
C CYS A 31 19.70 -29.66 9.35
N GLY A 32 20.83 -29.96 9.97
CA GLY A 32 21.03 -30.99 10.98
C GLY A 32 21.60 -32.30 10.43
N SER A 33 21.73 -32.45 9.11
CA SER A 33 22.38 -33.60 8.48
C SER A 33 23.90 -33.56 8.65
N ASP A 34 24.52 -34.73 8.80
CA ASP A 34 25.97 -34.89 8.82
C ASP A 34 26.52 -34.73 7.39
N PRO A 35 27.36 -33.71 7.10
CA PRO A 35 27.93 -33.52 5.78
C PRO A 35 29.04 -34.54 5.44
N GLY A 36 29.46 -35.38 6.39
CA GLY A 36 30.60 -36.27 6.23
C GLY A 36 31.89 -35.49 5.90
N ASP A 37 32.72 -36.05 5.03
CA ASP A 37 34.01 -35.47 4.62
C ASP A 37 33.89 -34.39 3.51
N LEU A 38 32.70 -33.84 3.29
CA LEU A 38 32.49 -32.80 2.26
C LEU A 38 33.16 -31.44 2.58
N PRO A 39 33.14 -30.91 3.82
CA PRO A 39 33.66 -29.57 4.08
C PRO A 39 35.15 -29.41 3.72
N GLY A 40 35.46 -28.37 2.94
CA GLY A 40 36.80 -28.07 2.44
C GLY A 40 37.18 -28.80 1.15
N HIS A 41 36.27 -29.59 0.58
CA HIS A 41 36.55 -30.44 -0.58
C HIS A 41 35.54 -30.22 -1.71
N THR A 42 36.01 -30.43 -2.94
CA THR A 42 35.15 -30.56 -4.12
C THR A 42 34.98 -32.03 -4.46
N VAL A 43 33.74 -32.45 -4.69
CA VAL A 43 33.43 -33.82 -5.15
C VAL A 43 32.50 -33.79 -6.36
N THR A 44 32.72 -34.71 -7.30
CA THR A 44 31.78 -34.92 -8.40
C THR A 44 30.60 -35.78 -7.95
N ARG A 45 29.39 -35.29 -8.21
CA ARG A 45 28.11 -35.96 -7.92
C ARG A 45 27.27 -36.04 -9.18
N THR A 46 26.19 -36.82 -9.10
CA THR A 46 25.23 -36.98 -10.21
C THR A 46 23.80 -36.84 -9.71
N LEU A 47 22.94 -36.29 -10.56
CA LEU A 47 21.50 -36.19 -10.34
C LEU A 47 20.76 -36.64 -11.61
N THR A 48 19.70 -37.43 -11.46
CA THR A 48 18.80 -37.71 -12.58
C THR A 48 17.70 -36.65 -12.62
N SER A 49 17.65 -35.85 -13.69
CA SER A 49 16.63 -34.83 -13.92
C SER A 49 16.11 -34.92 -15.34
N ALA A 50 14.79 -34.78 -15.53
CA ALA A 50 14.10 -34.92 -16.81
C ALA A 50 14.48 -36.21 -17.59
N GLY A 51 14.78 -37.30 -16.88
CA GLY A 51 15.19 -38.58 -17.48
C GLY A 51 16.67 -38.66 -17.91
N LEU A 52 17.46 -37.62 -17.69
CA LEU A 52 18.90 -37.57 -17.98
C LEU A 52 19.70 -37.64 -16.68
N THR A 53 20.76 -38.45 -16.66
CA THR A 53 21.75 -38.41 -15.56
C THR A 53 22.77 -37.32 -15.86
N ARG A 54 22.87 -36.34 -14.96
CA ARG A 54 23.68 -35.13 -15.09
C ARG A 54 24.71 -35.08 -13.98
N SER A 55 25.95 -34.75 -14.30
CA SER A 55 27.01 -34.59 -13.30
C SER A 55 27.21 -33.12 -12.92
N TYR A 56 27.71 -32.90 -11.71
CA TYR A 56 28.11 -31.59 -11.20
C TYR A 56 29.25 -31.75 -10.18
N ASN A 57 30.17 -30.80 -10.14
CA ASN A 57 31.13 -30.68 -9.04
C ASN A 57 30.47 -29.87 -7.92
N LEU A 58 30.60 -30.35 -6.69
CA LEU A 58 30.06 -29.70 -5.49
C LEU A 58 31.21 -29.39 -4.55
N HIS A 59 31.44 -28.10 -4.30
CA HIS A 59 32.34 -27.61 -3.28
C HIS A 59 31.55 -27.22 -2.03
N VAL A 60 31.94 -27.75 -0.87
CA VAL A 60 31.39 -27.33 0.43
C VAL A 60 32.50 -26.59 1.18
N PRO A 61 32.28 -25.37 1.68
CA PRO A 61 33.35 -24.56 2.25
C PRO A 61 33.87 -25.18 3.55
N ALA A 62 35.16 -25.01 3.86
CA ALA A 62 35.78 -25.60 5.06
C ALA A 62 35.10 -25.18 6.37
N GLY A 63 34.50 -23.98 6.41
CA GLY A 63 33.75 -23.47 7.55
C GLY A 63 32.28 -23.90 7.62
N TYR A 64 31.81 -24.78 6.72
CA TYR A 64 30.42 -25.24 6.71
C TYR A 64 30.03 -25.90 8.03
N ARG A 65 28.83 -25.56 8.53
CA ARG A 65 28.22 -26.21 9.69
C ARG A 65 26.83 -26.68 9.31
N GLY A 66 26.53 -27.96 9.56
CA GLY A 66 25.24 -28.57 9.21
C GLY A 66 24.02 -27.94 9.89
N ASP A 67 24.22 -27.07 10.89
CA ASP A 67 23.16 -26.36 11.62
C ASP A 67 23.02 -24.87 11.22
N THR A 68 23.84 -24.40 10.28
CA THR A 68 23.94 -22.97 9.92
C THR A 68 23.57 -22.79 8.46
N PRO A 69 22.45 -22.09 8.15
CA PRO A 69 22.05 -21.83 6.77
C PRO A 69 23.19 -21.17 5.98
N THR A 70 23.65 -21.86 4.94
CA THR A 70 24.80 -21.48 4.12
C THR A 70 24.35 -21.12 2.70
N PRO A 71 24.81 -19.99 2.13
CA PRO A 71 24.51 -19.63 0.74
C PRO A 71 24.89 -20.72 -0.26
N LEU A 72 24.12 -20.81 -1.34
CA LEU A 72 24.37 -21.69 -2.48
C LEU A 72 24.65 -20.85 -3.73
N VAL A 73 25.76 -21.10 -4.41
CA VAL A 73 26.13 -20.43 -5.67
C VAL A 73 26.24 -21.48 -6.77
N PHE A 74 25.56 -21.26 -7.89
CA PHE A 74 25.78 -22.01 -9.11
C PHE A 74 26.74 -21.25 -10.03
N ALA A 75 27.74 -21.93 -10.58
CA ALA A 75 28.67 -21.36 -11.54
C ALA A 75 28.71 -22.20 -12.82
N PHE A 76 28.15 -21.65 -13.90
CA PHE A 76 28.00 -22.35 -15.18
C PHE A 76 29.15 -22.05 -16.15
N HIS A 77 29.76 -23.10 -16.68
CA HIS A 77 30.87 -22.98 -17.61
C HIS A 77 30.45 -22.45 -18.99
N GLY A 78 31.37 -21.81 -19.71
CA GLY A 78 31.15 -21.44 -21.12
C GLY A 78 31.06 -22.67 -22.04
N ARG A 79 30.56 -22.48 -23.27
CA ARG A 79 30.54 -23.54 -24.31
C ARG A 79 31.96 -24.13 -24.46
N THR A 80 32.06 -25.43 -24.76
CA THR A 80 33.30 -26.22 -24.90
C THR A 80 34.11 -26.44 -23.62
N ARG A 81 33.66 -25.89 -22.49
CA ARG A 81 34.34 -26.02 -21.19
C ARG A 81 33.67 -27.07 -20.29
N THR A 82 34.25 -27.27 -19.12
CA THR A 82 33.81 -28.25 -18.13
C THR A 82 33.52 -27.58 -16.79
N ALA A 83 32.83 -28.30 -15.90
CA ALA A 83 32.63 -27.90 -14.51
C ALA A 83 33.96 -27.56 -13.82
N GLU A 84 34.97 -28.40 -13.99
CA GLU A 84 36.31 -28.20 -13.41
C GLU A 84 37.03 -26.96 -13.97
N TYR A 85 36.87 -26.68 -15.28
CA TYR A 85 37.42 -25.45 -15.86
C TYR A 85 36.79 -24.21 -15.21
N GLN A 86 35.47 -24.22 -14.97
CA GLN A 86 34.77 -23.08 -14.37
C GLN A 86 35.13 -22.88 -12.90
N GLU A 87 35.34 -23.97 -12.17
CA GLU A 87 35.84 -23.93 -10.79
C GLU A 87 37.20 -23.24 -10.70
N GLN A 88 38.15 -23.67 -11.53
CA GLN A 88 39.49 -23.07 -11.60
C GLN A 88 39.45 -21.62 -12.07
N LEU A 89 38.60 -21.31 -13.04
CA LEU A 89 38.53 -19.97 -13.63
C LEU A 89 37.98 -18.93 -12.64
N THR A 90 36.91 -19.27 -11.92
CA THR A 90 36.19 -18.32 -11.08
C THR A 90 36.80 -18.16 -9.70
N GLY A 91 37.45 -19.20 -9.18
CA GLY A 91 37.91 -19.23 -7.78
C GLY A 91 36.78 -19.18 -6.75
N MET A 92 35.51 -19.34 -7.16
CA MET A 92 34.35 -19.23 -6.27
C MET A 92 34.35 -20.26 -5.14
N SER A 93 35.10 -21.36 -5.25
CA SER A 93 35.27 -22.33 -4.16
C SER A 93 36.00 -21.75 -2.94
N ALA A 94 36.66 -20.59 -3.06
CA ALA A 94 37.21 -19.87 -1.92
C ALA A 94 36.17 -19.07 -1.11
N LEU A 95 34.94 -18.92 -1.62
CA LEU A 95 33.87 -18.19 -0.96
C LEU A 95 33.33 -18.97 0.26
N PRO A 96 32.78 -18.28 1.28
CA PRO A 96 32.08 -18.92 2.38
C PRO A 96 30.65 -19.37 1.97
N ALA A 97 30.54 -20.11 0.87
CA ALA A 97 29.29 -20.59 0.27
C ALA A 97 29.46 -22.02 -0.25
N ILE A 98 28.37 -22.78 -0.29
CA ILE A 98 28.29 -24.02 -1.06
C ILE A 98 28.31 -23.62 -2.54
N VAL A 99 29.20 -24.21 -3.34
CA VAL A 99 29.30 -23.89 -4.77
C VAL A 99 29.08 -25.13 -5.61
N ALA A 100 28.07 -25.08 -6.47
CA ALA A 100 27.81 -26.11 -7.46
C ALA A 100 28.32 -25.65 -8.83
N TYR A 101 29.11 -26.49 -9.49
CA TYR A 101 29.58 -26.33 -10.86
C TYR A 101 28.97 -27.43 -11.72
N PRO A 102 27.79 -27.20 -12.32
CA PRO A 102 27.13 -28.23 -13.10
C PRO A 102 27.82 -28.47 -14.45
N GLN A 103 27.72 -29.68 -14.98
CA GLN A 103 28.24 -30.02 -16.31
C GLN A 103 27.16 -29.90 -17.38
N GLY A 104 27.45 -29.11 -18.42
CA GLY A 104 26.58 -28.91 -19.58
C GLY A 104 26.45 -30.17 -20.42
N THR A 105 25.29 -30.35 -21.05
CA THR A 105 25.08 -31.46 -21.99
C THR A 105 25.80 -31.24 -23.31
N THR A 106 26.10 -32.33 -24.02
CA THR A 106 26.61 -32.29 -25.39
C THR A 106 25.57 -31.70 -26.34
N GLY A 107 25.87 -30.54 -26.90
CA GLY A 107 25.06 -29.82 -27.88
C GLY A 107 25.02 -30.48 -29.25
N THR A 108 24.31 -29.86 -30.18
CA THR A 108 24.17 -30.33 -31.58
C THR A 108 25.48 -30.31 -32.36
N ASP A 109 26.46 -29.57 -31.86
CA ASP A 109 27.81 -29.42 -32.38
C ASP A 109 28.83 -30.38 -31.74
N GLY A 110 28.39 -31.25 -30.82
CA GLY A 110 29.26 -32.16 -30.08
C GLY A 110 29.94 -31.55 -28.85
N GLU A 111 29.64 -30.30 -28.51
CA GLU A 111 30.33 -29.57 -27.43
C GLU A 111 29.42 -29.36 -26.20
N PRO A 112 29.97 -29.39 -24.97
CA PRO A 112 29.21 -29.05 -23.78
C PRO A 112 28.63 -27.63 -23.85
N SER A 113 27.33 -27.51 -23.61
CA SER A 113 26.59 -26.25 -23.66
C SER A 113 25.33 -26.28 -22.78
N TRP A 114 24.72 -25.11 -22.64
CA TRP A 114 23.51 -24.85 -21.86
C TRP A 114 22.37 -24.37 -22.74
N GLN A 115 21.15 -24.71 -22.31
CA GLN A 115 19.88 -24.25 -22.85
C GLN A 115 19.89 -22.74 -23.12
N GLY A 116 19.21 -22.37 -24.21
CA GLY A 116 19.08 -21.00 -24.66
C GLY A 116 20.05 -20.63 -25.78
N ALA A 117 21.14 -21.38 -25.97
CA ALA A 117 21.96 -21.25 -27.17
C ALA A 117 21.42 -22.09 -28.34
N PRO A 118 21.61 -21.63 -29.60
CA PRO A 118 21.13 -22.33 -30.79
C PRO A 118 21.82 -23.69 -31.04
N TYR A 119 22.98 -23.92 -30.43
CA TYR A 119 23.73 -25.18 -30.47
C TYR A 119 23.46 -26.11 -29.28
N SER A 120 22.59 -25.70 -28.34
CA SER A 120 22.29 -26.51 -27.15
C SER A 120 21.58 -27.83 -27.51
N SER A 121 21.68 -28.82 -26.64
CA SER A 121 21.18 -30.18 -26.86
C SER A 121 19.64 -30.31 -26.89
N GLY A 122 18.93 -29.24 -26.50
CA GLY A 122 17.50 -29.26 -26.21
C GLY A 122 17.13 -29.82 -24.83
N ALA A 123 18.12 -30.15 -23.99
CA ALA A 123 17.88 -30.52 -22.60
C ALA A 123 17.25 -29.36 -21.80
N ASP A 124 16.39 -29.73 -20.83
CA ASP A 124 15.77 -28.78 -19.91
C ASP A 124 16.73 -28.48 -18.74
N ASP A 125 17.69 -27.61 -19.01
CA ASP A 125 18.71 -27.22 -18.02
C ASP A 125 18.11 -26.36 -16.90
N VAL A 126 17.02 -25.63 -17.17
CA VAL A 126 16.29 -24.85 -16.15
C VAL A 126 15.70 -25.81 -15.11
N ARG A 127 14.99 -26.86 -15.54
CA ARG A 127 14.48 -27.90 -14.65
C ARG A 127 15.61 -28.62 -13.92
N PHE A 128 16.69 -28.97 -14.61
CA PHE A 128 17.85 -29.59 -13.96
C PHE A 128 18.42 -28.71 -12.84
N THR A 129 18.50 -27.40 -13.04
CA THR A 129 18.96 -26.47 -12.00
C THR A 129 17.98 -26.44 -10.82
N SER A 130 16.67 -26.38 -11.08
CA SER A 130 15.64 -26.45 -10.03
C SER A 130 15.70 -27.75 -9.24
N ASP A 131 15.77 -28.90 -9.91
CA ASP A 131 15.86 -30.21 -9.27
C ASP A 131 17.16 -30.33 -8.44
N LEU A 132 18.25 -29.69 -8.89
CA LEU A 132 19.52 -29.66 -8.17
C LEU A 132 19.48 -28.75 -6.94
N ILE A 133 18.77 -27.62 -6.98
CA ILE A 133 18.48 -26.81 -5.78
C ILE A 133 17.75 -27.67 -4.75
N ASP A 134 16.65 -28.33 -5.14
CA ASP A 134 15.86 -29.19 -4.24
C ASP A 134 16.72 -30.30 -3.64
N ARG A 135 17.59 -30.92 -4.45
CA ARG A 135 18.51 -31.97 -3.98
C ARG A 135 19.51 -31.44 -2.95
N LEU A 136 20.11 -30.27 -3.19
CA LEU A 136 21.09 -29.68 -2.28
C LEU A 136 20.45 -29.16 -0.99
N GLU A 137 19.24 -28.62 -1.05
CA GLU A 137 18.44 -28.25 0.13
C GLU A 137 18.04 -29.46 0.99
N GLN A 138 17.95 -30.66 0.40
CA GLN A 138 17.72 -31.91 1.13
C GLN A 138 18.99 -32.48 1.76
N ASP A 139 20.13 -32.37 1.07
CA ASP A 139 21.39 -33.00 1.49
C ASP A 139 22.20 -32.11 2.45
N LEU A 140 22.07 -30.77 2.34
CA LEU A 140 22.87 -29.79 3.07
C LEU A 140 21.99 -28.70 3.70
N CYS A 141 22.55 -27.96 4.66
CA CYS A 141 21.93 -26.80 5.29
C CYS A 141 22.07 -25.56 4.40
N VAL A 142 21.48 -25.63 3.21
CA VAL A 142 21.37 -24.50 2.28
C VAL A 142 20.45 -23.44 2.90
N ASP A 143 20.80 -22.18 2.72
CA ASP A 143 19.86 -21.08 2.95
C ASP A 143 19.01 -20.88 1.70
N PRO A 144 17.71 -21.25 1.72
CA PRO A 144 16.86 -21.16 0.54
C PRO A 144 16.63 -19.71 0.10
N ALA A 145 16.99 -18.72 0.93
CA ALA A 145 16.95 -17.33 0.53
C ALA A 145 18.25 -16.81 -0.09
N ARG A 146 19.31 -17.61 -0.10
CA ARG A 146 20.63 -17.19 -0.61
C ARG A 146 21.12 -18.18 -1.66
N VAL A 147 20.31 -18.38 -2.69
CA VAL A 147 20.64 -19.19 -3.87
C VAL A 147 20.93 -18.25 -5.04
N TYR A 148 22.16 -18.28 -5.56
CA TYR A 148 22.65 -17.36 -6.57
C TYR A 148 23.15 -18.09 -7.81
N VAL A 149 23.16 -17.41 -8.96
CA VAL A 149 23.66 -17.98 -10.21
C VAL A 149 24.68 -17.05 -10.87
N SER A 150 25.75 -17.63 -11.38
CA SER A 150 26.76 -16.96 -12.18
C SER A 150 27.21 -17.88 -13.30
N GLY A 151 27.86 -17.33 -14.31
CA GLY A 151 28.44 -18.13 -15.36
C GLY A 151 29.17 -17.28 -16.39
N LYS A 152 29.95 -17.97 -17.23
CA LYS A 152 30.73 -17.33 -18.29
C LYS A 152 30.15 -17.65 -19.67
N SER A 153 30.15 -16.70 -20.60
CA SER A 153 29.85 -16.97 -22.02
C SER A 153 28.44 -17.58 -22.17
N ASN A 154 28.28 -18.73 -22.83
CA ASN A 154 27.02 -19.48 -22.85
C ASN A 154 26.45 -19.76 -21.44
N GLY A 155 27.29 -20.08 -20.45
CA GLY A 155 26.87 -20.24 -19.06
C GLY A 155 26.43 -18.93 -18.40
N GLY A 156 26.99 -17.79 -18.81
CA GLY A 156 26.54 -16.46 -18.38
C GLY A 156 25.18 -16.10 -18.99
N GLY A 157 24.99 -16.43 -20.27
CA GLY A 157 23.68 -16.35 -20.92
C GLY A 157 22.63 -17.22 -20.22
N PHE A 158 23.01 -18.43 -19.83
CA PHE A 158 22.16 -19.34 -19.08
C PHE A 158 21.85 -18.85 -17.66
N ALA A 159 22.81 -18.24 -16.95
CA ALA A 159 22.56 -17.57 -15.68
C ALA A 159 21.49 -16.46 -15.83
N GLY A 160 21.54 -15.69 -16.92
CA GLY A 160 20.49 -14.73 -17.27
C GLY A 160 19.12 -15.38 -17.57
N LEU A 161 19.11 -16.56 -18.20
CA LEU A 161 17.88 -17.34 -18.40
C LEU A 161 17.30 -17.85 -17.08
N LEU A 162 18.14 -18.31 -16.15
CA LEU A 162 17.70 -18.76 -14.82
C LEU A 162 17.11 -17.61 -14.00
N ALA A 163 17.72 -16.42 -14.05
CA ALA A 163 17.15 -15.21 -13.45
C ALA A 163 15.73 -14.94 -13.97
N CYS A 164 15.47 -15.23 -15.24
CA CYS A 164 14.15 -15.08 -15.83
C CYS A 164 13.15 -16.18 -15.40
N ARG A 165 13.57 -17.45 -15.43
CA ARG A 165 12.67 -18.60 -15.32
C ARG A 165 12.48 -19.12 -13.91
N LEU A 166 13.41 -18.81 -13.00
CA LEU A 166 13.43 -19.26 -11.60
C LEU A 166 13.55 -18.07 -10.64
N ALA A 167 12.90 -16.94 -10.96
CA ALA A 167 12.99 -15.71 -10.17
C ALA A 167 12.53 -15.87 -8.70
N ASP A 168 11.70 -16.87 -8.41
CA ASP A 168 11.25 -17.25 -7.07
C ASP A 168 12.26 -18.10 -6.29
N ARG A 169 13.24 -18.70 -6.97
CA ARG A 169 14.28 -19.57 -6.38
C ARG A 169 15.68 -18.98 -6.47
N ILE A 170 15.94 -18.05 -7.40
CA ILE A 170 17.24 -17.39 -7.58
C ILE A 170 17.18 -15.99 -7.02
N ALA A 171 18.04 -15.70 -6.04
CA ALA A 171 18.14 -14.45 -5.32
C ALA A 171 18.71 -13.31 -6.18
N ALA A 172 19.83 -13.57 -6.86
CA ALA A 172 20.49 -12.65 -7.77
C ALA A 172 21.31 -13.41 -8.83
N ALA A 173 21.64 -12.75 -9.93
CA ALA A 173 22.43 -13.33 -11.01
C ALA A 173 23.65 -12.47 -11.38
N ALA A 174 24.76 -13.13 -11.72
CA ALA A 174 25.99 -12.49 -12.15
C ALA A 174 26.56 -13.08 -13.45
N PRO A 175 26.07 -12.69 -14.62
CA PRO A 175 26.66 -13.08 -15.90
C PRO A 175 28.04 -12.43 -16.12
N VAL A 176 28.97 -13.19 -16.69
CA VAL A 176 30.29 -12.69 -17.10
C VAL A 176 30.56 -13.03 -18.56
N SER A 177 30.84 -12.02 -19.39
CA SER A 177 30.94 -12.13 -20.84
C SER A 177 29.75 -12.90 -21.46
N GLY A 178 28.53 -12.63 -20.98
CA GLY A 178 27.36 -13.49 -21.20
C GLY A 178 26.87 -13.54 -22.65
N ALA A 179 26.57 -14.75 -23.15
CA ALA A 179 26.01 -14.96 -24.49
C ALA A 179 24.47 -14.99 -24.46
N PHE A 180 23.84 -13.83 -24.61
CA PHE A 180 22.40 -13.64 -24.41
C PHE A 180 21.54 -13.89 -25.66
N TYR A 181 21.43 -15.14 -26.10
CA TYR A 181 20.57 -15.50 -27.22
C TYR A 181 19.06 -15.26 -26.90
N PRO A 182 18.21 -14.94 -27.90
CA PRO A 182 16.76 -14.88 -27.74
C PRO A 182 16.16 -16.22 -27.31
N GLN A 183 15.30 -16.20 -26.29
CA GLN A 183 14.89 -17.41 -25.55
C GLN A 183 13.55 -18.03 -25.96
N GLY A 184 13.01 -17.69 -27.13
CA GLY A 184 11.75 -18.26 -27.64
C GLY A 184 10.56 -18.07 -26.69
N GLY A 185 9.99 -16.86 -26.67
CA GLY A 185 8.92 -16.44 -25.76
C GLY A 185 9.34 -15.25 -24.89
N ASP A 186 8.38 -14.61 -24.24
CA ASP A 186 8.65 -13.45 -23.39
C ASP A 186 9.33 -13.87 -22.08
N CYS A 187 10.29 -13.06 -21.65
CA CYS A 187 10.89 -13.20 -20.33
C CYS A 187 10.12 -12.31 -19.33
N ASP A 188 9.32 -12.97 -18.48
CA ASP A 188 8.42 -12.35 -17.50
C ASP A 188 8.64 -13.01 -16.12
N PRO A 189 9.69 -12.60 -15.39
CA PRO A 189 9.99 -13.17 -14.07
C PRO A 189 8.92 -12.79 -13.05
N THR A 190 8.66 -13.67 -12.08
CA THR A 190 7.65 -13.45 -11.01
C THR A 190 7.96 -12.27 -10.08
N ARG A 191 9.19 -11.73 -10.15
CA ARG A 191 9.67 -10.52 -9.48
C ARG A 191 10.84 -9.92 -10.28
N GLY A 192 11.19 -8.66 -10.00
CA GLY A 192 12.50 -8.14 -10.41
C GLY A 192 13.62 -8.98 -9.81
N VAL A 193 14.72 -9.18 -10.55
CA VAL A 193 15.86 -9.98 -10.11
C VAL A 193 17.12 -9.12 -10.16
N PRO A 194 17.83 -8.96 -9.02
CA PRO A 194 19.09 -8.24 -9.01
C PRO A 194 20.14 -8.85 -9.94
N ILE A 195 20.78 -8.02 -10.76
CA ILE A 195 21.79 -8.44 -11.74
C ILE A 195 23.03 -7.57 -11.67
N ILE A 196 24.20 -8.22 -11.65
CA ILE A 196 25.50 -7.59 -11.88
C ILE A 196 26.18 -8.24 -13.09
N ASP A 197 26.37 -7.50 -14.18
CA ASP A 197 26.97 -7.99 -15.43
C ASP A 197 28.41 -7.48 -15.60
N PHE A 198 29.29 -8.32 -16.18
CA PHE A 198 30.67 -7.95 -16.50
C PHE A 198 30.98 -8.26 -17.97
N HIS A 199 31.47 -7.27 -18.74
CA HIS A 199 31.74 -7.48 -20.16
C HIS A 199 32.99 -6.74 -20.68
N GLY A 200 33.67 -7.34 -21.64
CA GLY A 200 34.85 -6.75 -22.29
C GLY A 200 34.49 -5.92 -23.52
N GLY A 201 35.03 -4.72 -23.65
CA GLY A 201 34.84 -3.85 -24.82
C GLY A 201 35.49 -4.40 -26.10
N ARG A 202 36.51 -5.26 -25.96
CA ARG A 202 37.21 -5.97 -27.06
C ARG A 202 36.87 -7.46 -27.13
N ASP A 203 35.78 -7.88 -26.52
CA ASP A 203 35.31 -9.25 -26.66
C ASP A 203 34.95 -9.52 -28.14
N THR A 204 35.72 -10.38 -28.81
CA THR A 204 35.48 -10.79 -30.21
C THR A 204 34.66 -12.08 -30.32
N THR A 205 34.42 -12.75 -29.18
CA THR A 205 33.62 -13.98 -29.13
C THR A 205 32.15 -13.64 -28.93
N ILE A 206 31.86 -12.78 -27.96
CA ILE A 206 30.55 -12.20 -27.68
C ILE A 206 30.71 -10.67 -27.72
N PRO A 207 30.58 -10.04 -28.90
CA PRO A 207 30.83 -8.61 -29.04
C PRO A 207 29.93 -7.76 -28.16
N TYR A 208 30.51 -6.76 -27.48
CA TYR A 208 29.76 -5.81 -26.65
C TYR A 208 28.64 -5.11 -27.43
N ALA A 209 28.93 -4.75 -28.69
CA ALA A 209 27.98 -4.15 -29.62
C ALA A 209 26.96 -5.15 -30.23
N GLY A 210 27.05 -6.42 -29.87
CA GLY A 210 26.22 -7.50 -30.39
C GLY A 210 26.71 -8.04 -31.74
N GLU A 211 26.12 -9.17 -32.15
CA GLU A 211 26.37 -9.79 -33.44
C GLU A 211 25.06 -10.39 -33.98
N PRO A 212 24.22 -9.60 -34.67
CA PRO A 212 22.90 -10.03 -35.11
C PRO A 212 22.91 -11.28 -35.99
N ALA A 213 23.97 -11.49 -36.78
CA ALA A 213 24.12 -12.68 -37.62
C ALA A 213 24.21 -13.98 -36.81
N LYS A 214 24.68 -13.92 -35.56
CA LYS A 214 24.71 -15.03 -34.61
C LYS A 214 23.51 -15.01 -33.64
N GLY A 215 22.58 -14.08 -33.82
CA GLY A 215 21.46 -13.87 -32.91
C GLY A 215 21.87 -13.29 -31.56
N LEU A 216 23.02 -12.61 -31.47
CA LEU A 216 23.48 -11.98 -30.23
C LEU A 216 23.05 -10.49 -30.20
N PRO A 217 22.23 -10.05 -29.22
CA PRO A 217 21.96 -8.63 -29.01
C PRO A 217 23.22 -7.91 -28.50
N SER A 218 23.22 -6.58 -28.56
CA SER A 218 24.22 -5.80 -27.83
C SER A 218 24.01 -5.92 -26.32
N ILE A 219 25.08 -5.82 -25.55
CA ILE A 219 25.02 -5.86 -24.08
C ILE A 219 24.16 -4.70 -23.53
N PRO A 220 24.32 -3.44 -24.00
CA PRO A 220 23.41 -2.36 -23.62
C PRO A 220 21.93 -2.68 -23.87
N ARG A 221 21.59 -3.29 -25.02
CA ARG A 221 20.19 -3.65 -25.32
C ARG A 221 19.66 -4.71 -24.36
N TRP A 222 20.50 -5.65 -23.93
CA TRP A 222 20.11 -6.65 -22.95
C TRP A 222 19.90 -6.03 -21.57
N LEU A 223 20.77 -5.10 -21.16
CA LEU A 223 20.66 -4.33 -19.91
C LEU A 223 19.40 -3.45 -19.90
N ASP A 224 19.09 -2.75 -21.00
CA ASP A 224 17.86 -1.95 -21.14
C ASP A 224 16.61 -2.81 -20.89
N ALA A 225 16.60 -4.02 -21.43
CA ALA A 225 15.47 -4.94 -21.23
C ALA A 225 15.36 -5.38 -19.75
N TRP A 226 16.47 -5.51 -19.03
CA TRP A 226 16.45 -5.78 -17.59
C TRP A 226 16.11 -4.57 -16.75
N ALA A 227 16.54 -3.37 -17.13
CA ALA A 227 16.14 -2.13 -16.48
C ALA A 227 14.60 -1.97 -16.49
N VAL A 228 13.96 -2.28 -17.61
CA VAL A 228 12.49 -2.31 -17.71
C VAL A 228 11.88 -3.36 -16.76
N ARG A 229 12.39 -4.59 -16.74
CA ARG A 229 11.88 -5.66 -15.86
C ARG A 229 12.04 -5.33 -14.37
N ASN A 230 13.16 -4.71 -14.03
CA ASN A 230 13.47 -4.31 -12.68
C ASN A 230 12.86 -2.94 -12.31
N SER A 231 12.06 -2.34 -13.20
CA SER A 231 11.41 -1.04 -12.98
C SER A 231 12.39 0.07 -12.61
N CYS A 232 13.55 0.10 -13.26
CA CYS A 232 14.61 1.08 -13.05
C CYS A 232 14.36 2.40 -13.82
N GLY A 233 14.89 3.48 -13.26
CA GLY A 233 15.09 4.77 -13.93
C GLY A 233 16.40 4.80 -14.73
N ASP A 234 16.98 5.98 -14.89
CA ASP A 234 18.20 6.17 -15.68
C ASP A 234 19.45 5.60 -14.99
N ALA A 235 20.42 5.19 -15.81
CA ALA A 235 21.73 4.73 -15.36
C ALA A 235 22.69 5.90 -15.12
N ALA A 236 23.46 5.82 -14.03
CA ALA A 236 24.62 6.65 -13.80
C ALA A 236 25.91 5.86 -14.06
N THR A 237 26.84 6.43 -14.83
CA THR A 237 28.14 5.83 -15.12
C THR A 237 29.23 6.48 -14.29
N VAL A 238 30.07 5.67 -13.65
CA VAL A 238 31.31 6.09 -12.99
C VAL A 238 32.49 5.38 -13.65
N GLU A 239 33.62 6.06 -13.78
CA GLU A 239 34.87 5.49 -14.28
C GLU A 239 35.87 5.31 -13.12
N PRO A 240 35.84 4.17 -12.40
CA PRO A 240 36.71 3.95 -11.24
C PRO A 240 38.19 3.83 -11.59
N ALA A 241 38.51 3.49 -12.85
CA ALA A 241 39.86 3.45 -13.39
C ALA A 241 39.82 3.70 -14.90
N PRO A 242 40.92 4.18 -15.53
CA PRO A 242 40.94 4.43 -16.97
C PRO A 242 40.47 3.24 -17.79
N GLY A 243 39.41 3.44 -18.58
CA GLY A 243 38.83 2.40 -19.44
C GLY A 243 37.99 1.34 -18.71
N VAL A 244 37.64 1.58 -17.45
CA VAL A 244 36.67 0.77 -16.67
C VAL A 244 35.45 1.61 -16.39
N HIS A 245 34.29 1.14 -16.84
CA HIS A 245 33.02 1.82 -16.66
C HIS A 245 32.12 0.98 -15.75
N HIS A 246 31.59 1.60 -14.70
CA HIS A 246 30.59 1.01 -13.81
C HIS A 246 29.29 1.79 -13.97
N GLU A 247 28.26 1.12 -14.48
CA GLU A 247 26.93 1.67 -14.66
C GLU A 247 26.01 1.12 -13.57
N VAL A 248 25.31 2.01 -12.87
CA VAL A 248 24.34 1.69 -11.82
C VAL A 248 23.01 2.37 -12.14
N TRP A 249 21.94 1.58 -12.23
CA TRP A 249 20.60 2.11 -12.47
C TRP A 249 19.96 2.62 -11.17
N SER A 250 19.27 3.76 -11.25
CA SER A 250 18.61 4.39 -10.11
C SER A 250 17.11 4.06 -10.04
N ASP A 251 16.47 4.31 -8.89
CA ASP A 251 15.03 4.13 -8.68
C ASP A 251 14.47 2.73 -9.05
N CYS A 252 15.31 1.69 -8.93
CA CYS A 252 14.96 0.32 -9.27
C CYS A 252 14.04 -0.34 -8.23
N GLY A 253 13.15 -1.23 -8.71
CA GLY A 253 12.51 -2.25 -7.87
C GLY A 253 13.44 -3.43 -7.55
N SER A 254 14.51 -3.63 -8.33
CA SER A 254 15.60 -4.58 -8.03
C SER A 254 16.89 -4.12 -8.71
N ASP A 255 18.02 -4.19 -8.01
CA ASP A 255 19.26 -3.53 -8.46
C ASP A 255 19.80 -4.09 -9.78
N LEU A 256 20.33 -3.19 -10.61
CA LEU A 256 20.98 -3.53 -11.87
C LEU A 256 22.32 -2.78 -11.94
N GLU A 257 23.39 -3.54 -12.16
CA GLU A 257 24.74 -3.04 -12.29
C GLU A 257 25.44 -3.64 -13.51
N HIS A 258 26.30 -2.85 -14.16
CA HIS A 258 27.10 -3.31 -15.27
C HIS A 258 28.54 -2.78 -15.19
N TRP A 259 29.51 -3.68 -15.39
CA TRP A 259 30.94 -3.40 -15.44
C TRP A 259 31.48 -3.66 -16.85
N LYS A 260 31.99 -2.62 -17.49
CA LYS A 260 32.65 -2.70 -18.79
C LYS A 260 34.13 -2.39 -18.66
N ILE A 261 34.99 -3.23 -19.25
CA ILE A 261 36.43 -2.94 -19.37
C ILE A 261 36.80 -2.84 -20.85
N ASP A 262 37.20 -1.66 -21.31
CA ASP A 262 37.35 -1.35 -22.74
C ASP A 262 38.33 -2.27 -23.46
N ASP A 263 39.49 -2.53 -22.86
CA ASP A 263 40.55 -3.35 -23.46
C ASP A 263 40.41 -4.85 -23.19
N LEU A 264 39.40 -5.28 -22.40
CA LEU A 264 39.21 -6.67 -22.04
C LEU A 264 38.59 -7.48 -23.20
N GLY A 265 39.14 -8.68 -23.42
CA GLY A 265 38.61 -9.67 -24.35
C GLY A 265 37.51 -10.55 -23.75
N HIS A 266 37.37 -11.78 -24.25
CA HIS A 266 36.37 -12.76 -23.78
C HIS A 266 36.82 -13.45 -22.47
N THR A 267 36.97 -12.69 -21.40
CA THR A 267 37.72 -13.07 -20.20
C THR A 267 36.92 -12.85 -18.92
N TRP A 268 37.03 -13.77 -17.96
CA TRP A 268 36.64 -13.52 -16.58
C TRP A 268 37.62 -12.54 -15.91
N PRO A 269 37.20 -11.30 -15.55
CA PRO A 269 38.11 -10.31 -14.97
C PRO A 269 38.74 -10.81 -13.66
N SER A 270 40.06 -10.73 -13.56
CA SER A 270 40.85 -11.12 -12.39
C SER A 270 42.12 -10.27 -12.30
N THR A 271 42.45 -9.83 -11.08
CA THR A 271 43.71 -9.11 -10.79
C THR A 271 44.95 -10.02 -10.80
N THR A 272 44.75 -11.32 -11.04
CA THR A 272 45.80 -12.30 -11.27
C THR A 272 45.58 -13.04 -12.58
N PRO A 273 46.62 -13.56 -13.25
CA PRO A 273 46.45 -14.37 -14.45
C PRO A 273 45.54 -15.57 -14.19
N ASN A 274 44.67 -15.89 -15.14
CA ASN A 274 43.77 -17.03 -15.06
C ASN A 274 43.69 -17.78 -16.40
N ASN A 275 42.84 -18.81 -16.46
CA ASN A 275 42.73 -19.68 -17.64
C ASN A 275 42.24 -18.96 -18.91
N ASP A 276 41.61 -17.79 -18.78
CA ASP A 276 41.15 -17.00 -19.93
C ASP A 276 42.20 -15.98 -20.41
N SER A 277 43.04 -15.47 -19.52
CA SER A 277 44.01 -14.42 -19.83
C SER A 277 45.25 -14.48 -18.95
N ALA A 278 46.42 -14.43 -19.60
CA ALA A 278 47.71 -14.24 -18.92
C ALA A 278 47.91 -12.79 -18.42
N THR A 279 47.12 -11.84 -18.93
CA THR A 279 47.17 -10.42 -18.57
C THR A 279 46.13 -10.16 -17.47
N PRO A 280 46.55 -9.74 -16.27
CA PRO A 280 45.62 -9.31 -15.22
C PRO A 280 44.79 -8.10 -15.61
N THR A 281 43.59 -8.01 -15.05
CA THR A 281 42.72 -6.84 -15.14
C THR A 281 42.87 -5.94 -13.91
N VAL A 282 42.36 -4.71 -14.00
CA VAL A 282 42.40 -3.73 -12.90
C VAL A 282 41.37 -3.98 -11.78
N LEU A 283 40.42 -4.90 -12.02
CA LEU A 283 39.44 -5.36 -11.04
C LEU A 283 39.33 -6.88 -11.05
N ASP A 284 38.78 -7.45 -10.00
CA ASP A 284 38.47 -8.87 -9.87
C ASP A 284 36.95 -9.03 -9.76
N ALA A 285 36.35 -9.81 -10.66
CA ALA A 285 34.89 -9.96 -10.72
C ALA A 285 34.36 -10.80 -9.55
N THR A 286 35.07 -11.84 -9.12
CA THR A 286 34.57 -12.78 -8.10
C THR A 286 34.23 -12.13 -6.75
N PRO A 287 35.08 -11.28 -6.14
CA PRO A 287 34.72 -10.59 -4.89
C PRO A 287 33.57 -9.58 -5.09
N LEU A 288 33.52 -8.88 -6.23
CA LEU A 288 32.41 -7.95 -6.53
C LEU A 288 31.07 -8.70 -6.67
N ILE A 289 31.09 -9.84 -7.36
CA ILE A 289 29.93 -10.74 -7.48
C ILE A 289 29.49 -11.22 -6.08
N TRP A 290 30.45 -11.58 -5.22
CA TRP A 290 30.14 -12.06 -3.88
C TRP A 290 29.53 -10.96 -2.99
N ASP A 291 30.07 -9.74 -3.04
CA ASP A 291 29.51 -8.59 -2.32
C ASP A 291 28.10 -8.28 -2.82
N PHE A 292 27.89 -8.31 -4.14
CA PHE A 292 26.57 -8.15 -4.74
C PHE A 292 25.60 -9.25 -4.29
N PHE A 293 26.00 -10.52 -4.33
CA PHE A 293 25.14 -11.62 -3.87
C PHE A 293 24.77 -11.48 -2.39
N GLN A 294 25.72 -11.18 -1.52
CA GLN A 294 25.46 -10.99 -0.09
C GLN A 294 24.46 -9.85 0.19
N ALA A 295 24.47 -8.80 -0.63
CA ALA A 295 23.53 -7.69 -0.51
C ALA A 295 22.09 -8.05 -0.97
N HIS A 296 21.92 -9.14 -1.73
CA HIS A 296 20.67 -9.45 -2.43
C HIS A 296 20.10 -10.85 -2.13
N PRO A 297 19.76 -11.21 -0.88
CA PRO A 297 19.02 -12.44 -0.60
C PRO A 297 17.60 -12.38 -1.22
N LEU A 298 17.02 -13.54 -1.55
CA LEU A 298 15.60 -13.66 -1.86
C LEU A 298 14.79 -13.07 -0.70
N PRO A 299 13.70 -12.35 -1.01
CA PRO A 299 12.76 -11.94 0.00
C PRO A 299 12.10 -13.20 0.61
N VAL A 300 12.53 -13.65 1.80
CA VAL A 300 11.80 -14.71 2.53
C VAL A 300 10.41 -14.18 2.83
N ALA A 301 9.40 -14.81 2.23
CA ALA A 301 8.00 -14.53 2.49
C ALA A 301 7.75 -14.56 4.02
N PRO A 302 7.36 -13.43 4.64
CA PRO A 302 7.21 -13.36 6.07
C PRO A 302 6.06 -14.25 6.54
N VAL A 303 6.26 -15.01 7.62
CA VAL A 303 5.23 -15.91 8.17
C VAL A 303 4.87 -15.46 9.59
N ALA A 304 3.59 -15.43 9.91
CA ALA A 304 3.09 -15.07 11.24
C ALA A 304 1.97 -16.01 11.70
N ARG A 305 1.88 -16.25 13.02
CA ARG A 305 0.81 -17.06 13.61
C ARG A 305 -0.26 -16.16 14.24
N THR A 306 -1.41 -16.08 13.59
CA THR A 306 -2.61 -15.45 14.15
C THR A 306 -3.31 -16.37 15.14
N THR A 307 -4.32 -15.88 15.85
CA THR A 307 -5.20 -16.68 16.72
C THR A 307 -5.99 -17.73 15.94
N ALA A 308 -6.23 -17.53 14.65
CA ALA A 308 -6.97 -18.46 13.78
C ALA A 308 -6.06 -19.43 13.01
N GLY A 309 -4.79 -19.09 12.78
CA GLY A 309 -3.83 -19.96 12.08
C GLY A 309 -2.63 -19.22 11.52
N TRP A 310 -1.76 -19.95 10.81
CA TRP A 310 -0.57 -19.36 10.18
C TRP A 310 -0.92 -18.66 8.87
N ILE A 311 -0.31 -17.51 8.63
CA ILE A 311 -0.37 -16.74 7.39
C ILE A 311 1.03 -16.48 6.84
N ARG A 312 1.17 -16.48 5.52
CA ARG A 312 2.38 -16.13 4.78
C ARG A 312 2.12 -14.88 3.96
N GLY A 313 2.85 -13.81 4.24
CA GLY A 313 2.82 -12.57 3.47
C GLY A 313 3.83 -12.57 2.32
N ALA A 314 4.03 -11.40 1.72
CA ALA A 314 5.11 -11.10 0.79
C ALA A 314 6.07 -10.10 1.41
N ARG A 315 7.28 -9.98 0.85
CA ARG A 315 8.18 -8.87 1.14
C ARG A 315 8.32 -8.04 -0.11
N ASP A 316 7.99 -6.76 0.00
CA ASP A 316 8.17 -5.75 -1.05
C ASP A 316 9.22 -4.74 -0.56
N GLY A 317 10.42 -4.81 -1.14
CA GLY A 317 11.58 -4.03 -0.71
C GLY A 317 11.84 -4.13 0.81
N ALA A 318 11.69 -3.00 1.49
CA ALA A 318 11.92 -2.86 2.94
C ALA A 318 10.65 -3.06 3.79
N VAL A 319 9.57 -3.62 3.24
CA VAL A 319 8.29 -3.83 3.94
C VAL A 319 7.86 -5.30 3.83
N ASP A 320 7.46 -5.88 4.95
CA ASP A 320 6.72 -7.15 4.99
C ASP A 320 5.21 -6.83 4.91
N GLU A 321 4.51 -7.48 3.98
CA GLU A 321 3.09 -7.26 3.69
C GLU A 321 2.28 -8.54 3.93
N PHE A 322 1.23 -8.46 4.74
CA PHE A 322 0.23 -9.51 4.89
C PHE A 322 -1.11 -8.97 4.40
N LEU A 323 -1.43 -9.25 3.14
CA LEU A 323 -2.59 -8.74 2.42
C LEU A 323 -3.72 -9.75 2.41
N GLY A 324 -4.97 -9.27 2.35
CA GLY A 324 -6.15 -10.13 2.26
C GLY A 324 -6.38 -11.00 3.49
N VAL A 325 -5.90 -10.59 4.66
CA VAL A 325 -6.05 -11.34 5.90
C VAL A 325 -7.48 -11.20 6.41
N ARG A 326 -8.16 -12.33 6.55
CA ARG A 326 -9.53 -12.35 7.04
C ARG A 326 -9.59 -12.05 8.54
N TYR A 327 -10.27 -10.97 8.94
CA TYR A 327 -10.49 -10.65 10.36
C TYR A 327 -11.84 -11.12 10.90
N ALA A 328 -12.80 -11.39 10.01
CA ALA A 328 -14.11 -11.95 10.32
C ALA A 328 -14.56 -12.95 9.24
N ALA A 329 -15.39 -13.93 9.60
CA ALA A 329 -15.99 -14.84 8.65
C ALA A 329 -16.80 -14.10 7.59
N ALA A 330 -17.01 -14.73 6.42
CA ALA A 330 -17.86 -14.18 5.37
C ALA A 330 -19.21 -13.73 5.96
N PRO A 331 -19.65 -12.48 5.68
CA PRO A 331 -20.76 -11.89 6.40
C PRO A 331 -22.06 -12.59 6.04
N VAL A 332 -22.84 -12.89 7.07
CA VAL A 332 -24.27 -13.15 6.91
C VAL A 332 -24.96 -11.79 6.91
N ARG A 333 -25.74 -11.50 5.85
CA ARG A 333 -26.40 -10.19 5.68
C ARG A 333 -27.11 -9.72 6.94
N TRP A 334 -26.83 -8.48 7.32
CA TRP A 334 -27.38 -7.78 8.49
C TRP A 334 -27.27 -8.56 9.80
N ARG A 335 -26.13 -9.22 9.98
CA ARG A 335 -25.67 -9.73 11.28
C ARG A 335 -24.35 -9.09 11.67
N ALA A 336 -24.06 -9.08 12.96
CA ALA A 336 -22.74 -8.73 13.47
C ALA A 336 -21.66 -9.67 12.86
N PRO A 337 -20.44 -9.17 12.63
CA PRO A 337 -19.33 -9.98 12.12
C PRO A 337 -19.07 -11.18 13.03
N GLN A 338 -18.84 -12.35 12.43
CA GLN A 338 -18.59 -13.60 13.14
C GLN A 338 -17.09 -13.93 13.17
N PRO A 339 -16.59 -14.63 14.19
CA PRO A 339 -15.18 -15.00 14.27
C PRO A 339 -14.77 -15.92 13.12
N VAL A 340 -13.52 -15.82 12.68
CA VAL A 340 -12.95 -16.70 11.67
C VAL A 340 -12.75 -18.09 12.27
N ALA A 341 -13.20 -19.13 11.56
CA ALA A 341 -12.92 -20.51 11.95
C ALA A 341 -11.40 -20.77 11.88
N PRO A 342 -10.78 -21.34 12.92
CA PRO A 342 -9.37 -21.68 12.88
C PRO A 342 -9.05 -22.70 11.78
N TRP A 343 -7.82 -22.66 11.25
CA TRP A 343 -7.35 -23.59 10.22
C TRP A 343 -6.00 -24.22 10.60
N ARG A 344 -5.67 -25.32 9.91
CA ARG A 344 -4.35 -25.96 9.96
C ARG A 344 -3.52 -25.56 8.74
N GLY A 345 -2.20 -25.59 8.87
CA GLY A 345 -1.27 -25.18 7.81
C GLY A 345 -1.15 -23.66 7.70
N VAL A 346 -0.48 -23.22 6.63
CA VAL A 346 -0.21 -21.80 6.33
C VAL A 346 -1.14 -21.36 5.21
N ARG A 347 -1.88 -20.27 5.40
CA ARG A 347 -2.67 -19.62 4.35
C ARG A 347 -1.86 -18.51 3.70
N ASP A 348 -2.02 -18.38 2.39
CA ASP A 348 -1.43 -17.27 1.65
C ASP A 348 -2.13 -15.95 2.01
N ALA A 349 -1.33 -14.92 2.20
CA ALA A 349 -1.70 -13.55 2.52
C ALA A 349 -0.77 -12.59 1.76
N ALA A 350 -0.43 -12.92 0.51
CA ALA A 350 0.42 -12.10 -0.35
C ALA A 350 -0.40 -11.22 -1.32
N THR A 351 -1.73 -11.38 -1.36
CA THR A 351 -2.61 -10.68 -2.30
C THR A 351 -3.78 -10.03 -1.57
N LEU A 352 -4.21 -8.86 -2.05
CA LEU A 352 -5.37 -8.15 -1.52
C LEU A 352 -6.64 -9.02 -1.53
N GLY A 353 -7.46 -8.86 -0.49
CA GLY A 353 -8.79 -9.46 -0.42
C GLY A 353 -9.79 -8.74 -1.32
N ALA A 354 -10.97 -9.34 -1.51
CA ALA A 354 -12.02 -8.71 -2.32
C ALA A 354 -12.57 -7.45 -1.66
N ASN A 355 -12.80 -6.40 -2.46
CA ASN A 355 -13.50 -5.18 -2.03
C ASN A 355 -14.95 -5.50 -1.64
N CYS A 356 -15.50 -4.74 -0.69
CA CYS A 356 -16.92 -4.83 -0.38
C CYS A 356 -17.78 -4.29 -1.53
N PRO A 357 -19.04 -4.78 -1.70
CA PRO A 357 -19.85 -4.40 -2.84
C PRO A 357 -20.14 -2.91 -2.90
N GLN A 358 -19.83 -2.29 -4.04
CA GLN A 358 -19.96 -0.86 -4.30
C GLN A 358 -19.96 -0.62 -5.81
N GLY A 359 -20.70 0.38 -6.30
CA GLY A 359 -20.85 0.61 -7.73
C GLY A 359 -21.16 -0.69 -8.50
N THR A 360 -20.25 -1.10 -9.38
CA THR A 360 -20.31 -2.35 -10.16
C THR A 360 -19.27 -3.40 -9.74
N ILE A 361 -18.55 -3.19 -8.63
CA ILE A 361 -17.45 -4.05 -8.18
C ILE A 361 -17.70 -4.67 -6.79
N GLY A 362 -16.80 -5.58 -6.38
CA GLY A 362 -16.75 -6.15 -5.03
C GLY A 362 -17.57 -7.44 -4.84
N ARG A 363 -17.43 -8.04 -3.65
CA ARG A 363 -18.11 -9.29 -3.23
C ARG A 363 -18.59 -9.17 -1.79
N GLU A 364 -19.69 -9.83 -1.42
CA GLU A 364 -20.14 -9.80 -0.01
C GLU A 364 -19.10 -10.41 0.93
N ASP A 365 -18.38 -11.43 0.47
CA ASP A 365 -17.22 -11.94 1.20
C ASP A 365 -16.02 -10.98 1.07
N CYS A 366 -16.02 -9.94 1.92
CA CYS A 366 -15.06 -8.82 1.84
C CYS A 366 -14.40 -8.41 3.17
N LEU A 367 -14.66 -9.11 4.28
CA LEU A 367 -14.15 -8.73 5.61
C LEU A 367 -12.66 -9.11 5.79
N PHE A 368 -11.82 -8.39 5.05
CA PHE A 368 -10.37 -8.52 5.00
C PHE A 368 -9.69 -7.26 5.54
N LEU A 369 -8.48 -7.44 6.05
CA LEU A 369 -7.55 -6.37 6.38
C LEU A 369 -6.18 -6.67 5.78
N ASN A 370 -5.34 -5.64 5.71
CA ASN A 370 -3.97 -5.74 5.25
C ASN A 370 -3.04 -5.23 6.35
N VAL A 371 -1.85 -5.80 6.47
CA VAL A 371 -0.83 -5.41 7.45
C VAL A 371 0.46 -5.08 6.71
N TYR A 372 0.97 -3.88 6.92
CA TYR A 372 2.25 -3.40 6.43
C TYR A 372 3.17 -3.15 7.62
N ARG A 373 4.42 -3.62 7.55
CA ARG A 373 5.44 -3.36 8.60
C ARG A 373 6.84 -3.32 7.98
N PRO A 374 7.83 -2.64 8.59
CA PRO A 374 9.21 -2.75 8.14
C PRO A 374 9.70 -4.21 8.10
N ALA A 375 10.40 -4.58 7.03
CA ALA A 375 10.90 -5.92 6.81
C ALA A 375 11.80 -6.38 7.96
N GLY A 376 11.61 -7.60 8.44
CA GLY A 376 12.41 -8.16 9.53
C GLY A 376 12.21 -7.48 10.89
N ALA A 377 11.25 -6.56 11.02
CA ALA A 377 10.97 -5.91 12.30
C ALA A 377 10.44 -6.91 13.33
N GLY A 378 11.31 -7.30 14.26
CA GLY A 378 10.93 -7.87 15.56
C GLY A 378 10.75 -6.75 16.58
N GLY A 379 9.64 -6.70 17.31
CA GLY A 379 9.45 -5.66 18.32
C GLY A 379 8.01 -5.38 18.74
N ARG A 380 7.82 -4.19 19.34
CA ARG A 380 6.54 -3.62 19.79
C ARG A 380 6.26 -2.35 19.00
N LEU A 381 6.08 -2.47 17.68
CA LEU A 381 5.80 -1.35 16.78
C LEU A 381 4.50 -0.65 17.21
N PRO A 382 4.44 0.70 17.24
CA PRO A 382 3.16 1.37 17.33
C PRO A 382 2.29 0.97 16.13
N VAL A 383 0.98 0.83 16.36
CA VAL A 383 0.04 0.35 15.34
C VAL A 383 -0.84 1.51 14.88
N PHE A 384 -0.89 1.75 13.58
CA PHE A 384 -1.85 2.68 12.97
C PHE A 384 -2.90 1.89 12.20
N VAL A 385 -4.18 2.05 12.53
CA VAL A 385 -5.29 1.39 11.85
C VAL A 385 -6.06 2.42 11.02
N TRP A 386 -5.99 2.27 9.71
CA TRP A 386 -6.63 3.13 8.72
C TRP A 386 -8.04 2.64 8.38
N ILE A 387 -9.01 3.55 8.47
CA ILE A 387 -10.42 3.35 8.11
C ILE A 387 -10.71 4.26 6.92
N HIS A 388 -10.89 3.68 5.74
CA HIS A 388 -11.10 4.43 4.50
C HIS A 388 -12.43 5.22 4.50
N GLY A 389 -12.43 6.32 3.73
CA GLY A 389 -13.59 7.15 3.43
C GLY A 389 -14.53 6.54 2.37
N GLY A 390 -15.23 7.41 1.62
CA GLY A 390 -16.15 6.99 0.55
C GLY A 390 -17.65 7.08 0.90
N GLY A 391 -18.02 7.98 1.81
CA GLY A 391 -19.43 8.28 2.13
C GLY A 391 -20.22 7.07 2.64
N PHE A 392 -19.55 6.08 3.22
CA PHE A 392 -20.09 4.77 3.60
C PHE A 392 -20.66 3.93 2.45
N THR A 393 -20.50 4.34 1.20
CA THR A 393 -21.03 3.66 0.01
C THR A 393 -19.96 3.10 -0.93
N SER A 394 -18.74 3.60 -0.82
CA SER A 394 -17.57 3.18 -1.60
C SER A 394 -16.30 3.19 -0.74
N GLY A 395 -15.17 2.82 -1.33
CA GLY A 395 -13.85 2.72 -0.72
C GLY A 395 -13.45 1.28 -0.35
N SER A 396 -12.16 1.08 -0.08
CA SER A 396 -11.59 -0.21 0.29
C SER A 396 -10.30 -0.01 1.09
N GLY A 397 -9.85 -1.07 1.77
CA GLY A 397 -8.58 -1.10 2.47
C GLY A 397 -7.37 -1.36 1.56
N ASP A 398 -7.49 -1.16 0.25
CA ASP A 398 -6.41 -1.35 -0.74
C ASP A 398 -5.48 -0.13 -0.88
N ASP A 399 -5.63 0.89 -0.01
CA ASP A 399 -4.68 1.98 0.13
C ASP A 399 -3.29 1.45 0.53
N ASP A 400 -2.29 1.70 -0.31
CA ASP A 400 -0.91 1.24 -0.12
C ASP A 400 -0.21 2.04 0.97
N ALA A 401 -0.07 1.41 2.13
CA ALA A 401 0.54 1.98 3.32
C ALA A 401 2.03 1.62 3.51
N ALA A 402 2.69 1.06 2.48
CA ALA A 402 4.09 0.63 2.59
C ALA A 402 5.03 1.80 2.92
N ALA A 403 4.83 2.96 2.28
CA ALA A 403 5.63 4.16 2.55
C ALA A 403 5.47 4.64 4.00
N LEU A 404 4.25 4.65 4.54
CA LEU A 404 3.98 5.05 5.92
C LEU A 404 4.58 4.06 6.93
N ALA A 405 4.45 2.75 6.68
CA ALA A 405 5.04 1.72 7.51
C ALA A 405 6.57 1.83 7.57
N ARG A 406 7.21 2.03 6.41
CA ARG A 406 8.67 2.16 6.26
C ARG A 406 9.19 3.45 6.90
N THR A 407 8.68 4.60 6.49
CA THR A 407 9.16 5.92 6.96
C THR A 407 8.91 6.11 8.46
N GLY A 408 7.75 5.67 8.95
CA GLY A 408 7.38 5.81 10.35
C GLY A 408 7.92 4.75 11.29
N HIS A 409 8.49 3.67 10.74
CA HIS A 409 8.81 2.46 11.49
C HIS A 409 7.58 1.97 12.31
N LEU A 410 6.43 1.84 11.62
CA LEU A 410 5.12 1.51 12.18
C LEU A 410 4.58 0.19 11.65
N MET A 411 3.68 -0.45 12.40
CA MET A 411 2.75 -1.42 11.83
C MET A 411 1.50 -0.67 11.36
N VAL A 412 1.22 -0.67 10.07
CA VAL A 412 0.00 -0.04 9.52
C VAL A 412 -0.99 -1.13 9.12
N VAL A 413 -2.26 -0.95 9.49
CA VAL A 413 -3.34 -1.88 9.19
C VAL A 413 -4.44 -1.15 8.44
N THR A 414 -4.74 -1.55 7.21
CA THR A 414 -5.88 -1.02 6.44
C THR A 414 -7.00 -2.05 6.43
N ILE A 415 -8.27 -1.62 6.46
CA ILE A 415 -9.41 -2.53 6.65
C ILE A 415 -10.51 -2.30 5.61
N ASN A 416 -11.13 -3.39 5.14
CA ASN A 416 -12.46 -3.31 4.53
C ASN A 416 -13.53 -3.33 5.61
N TYR A 417 -14.67 -2.68 5.39
CA TYR A 417 -15.90 -2.84 6.18
C TYR A 417 -17.13 -2.81 5.28
N ARG A 418 -18.26 -3.41 5.69
CA ARG A 418 -19.47 -3.41 4.84
C ARG A 418 -19.98 -2.00 4.58
N LEU A 419 -20.34 -1.74 3.32
CA LEU A 419 -20.80 -0.46 2.81
C LEU A 419 -22.29 -0.48 2.45
N GLY A 420 -22.84 0.70 2.19
CA GLY A 420 -24.18 0.92 1.69
C GLY A 420 -25.27 0.28 2.56
N ALA A 421 -26.35 -0.18 1.92
CA ALA A 421 -27.42 -0.90 2.62
C ALA A 421 -26.93 -2.20 3.31
N LEU A 422 -25.85 -2.83 2.84
CA LEU A 422 -25.30 -4.02 3.49
C LEU A 422 -24.65 -3.70 4.85
N GLY A 423 -24.05 -2.51 4.97
CA GLY A 423 -23.39 -2.03 6.19
C GLY A 423 -24.30 -1.27 7.14
N PHE A 424 -25.29 -0.53 6.63
CA PHE A 424 -25.95 0.51 7.43
C PHE A 424 -27.49 0.53 7.37
N LEU A 425 -28.13 -0.44 6.69
CA LEU A 425 -29.59 -0.51 6.66
C LEU A 425 -30.18 -0.76 8.07
N ALA A 426 -30.97 0.20 8.54
CA ALA A 426 -31.60 0.22 9.87
C ALA A 426 -33.10 -0.11 9.80
N ASP A 427 -33.44 -1.15 9.03
CA ASP A 427 -34.83 -1.58 8.85
C ASP A 427 -35.36 -2.31 10.10
N PRO A 428 -36.56 -1.96 10.62
CA PRO A 428 -37.14 -2.65 11.78
C PRO A 428 -37.32 -4.16 11.63
N ALA A 429 -37.44 -4.67 10.41
CA ALA A 429 -37.50 -6.11 10.12
C ALA A 429 -36.20 -6.85 10.47
N LEU A 430 -35.09 -6.13 10.59
CA LEU A 430 -33.77 -6.67 10.92
C LEU A 430 -33.48 -6.63 12.43
N GLY A 431 -34.36 -6.00 13.23
CA GLY A 431 -34.26 -5.92 14.69
C GLY A 431 -34.33 -4.50 15.24
N THR A 432 -34.49 -4.38 16.56
CA THR A 432 -34.65 -3.09 17.26
C THR A 432 -33.39 -2.21 17.26
N HIS A 433 -32.22 -2.81 17.06
CA HIS A 433 -30.93 -2.13 16.93
C HIS A 433 -30.27 -2.43 15.58
N ALA A 434 -31.09 -2.58 14.53
CA ALA A 434 -30.58 -2.77 13.18
C ALA A 434 -29.82 -1.54 12.69
N GLY A 435 -28.80 -1.78 11.86
CA GLY A 435 -27.89 -0.75 11.36
C GLY A 435 -26.49 -0.92 11.95
N ASN A 436 -25.59 -0.03 11.56
CA ASN A 436 -24.20 0.04 12.06
C ASN A 436 -23.37 -1.25 11.90
N TYR A 437 -23.74 -2.16 11.00
CA TYR A 437 -22.97 -3.38 10.76
C TYR A 437 -21.55 -3.06 10.28
N GLY A 438 -21.38 -2.01 9.47
CA GLY A 438 -20.05 -1.51 9.07
C GLY A 438 -19.21 -1.03 10.26
N LEU A 439 -19.80 -0.32 11.23
CA LEU A 439 -19.09 0.06 12.46
C LEU A 439 -18.73 -1.16 13.33
N MET A 440 -19.58 -2.18 13.35
CA MET A 440 -19.29 -3.44 14.04
C MET A 440 -18.14 -4.20 13.37
N ASP A 441 -18.05 -4.15 12.05
CA ASP A 441 -16.95 -4.72 11.26
C ASP A 441 -15.62 -4.04 11.61
N GLN A 442 -15.60 -2.70 11.66
CA GLN A 442 -14.44 -1.92 12.10
C GLN A 442 -14.00 -2.32 13.52
N GLN A 443 -14.94 -2.44 14.47
CA GLN A 443 -14.59 -2.91 15.83
C GLN A 443 -14.12 -4.36 15.87
N ALA A 444 -14.58 -5.23 14.95
CA ALA A 444 -14.06 -6.58 14.82
C ALA A 444 -12.62 -6.60 14.30
N ALA A 445 -12.29 -5.74 13.34
CA ALA A 445 -10.90 -5.55 12.90
C ALA A 445 -10.01 -5.01 14.02
N LEU A 446 -10.48 -4.02 14.81
CA LEU A 446 -9.72 -3.52 15.97
C LEU A 446 -9.50 -4.59 17.05
N ARG A 447 -10.50 -5.45 17.30
CA ARG A 447 -10.34 -6.63 18.18
C ARG A 447 -9.33 -7.63 17.60
N TRP A 448 -9.37 -7.86 16.29
CA TRP A 448 -8.36 -8.69 15.63
C TRP A 448 -6.96 -8.11 15.81
N VAL A 449 -6.77 -6.80 15.65
CA VAL A 449 -5.49 -6.11 15.88
C VAL A 449 -5.03 -6.30 17.32
N ARG A 450 -5.90 -6.06 18.31
CA ARG A 450 -5.60 -6.30 19.73
C ARG A 450 -5.07 -7.72 19.97
N ASP A 451 -5.70 -8.71 19.34
CA ASP A 451 -5.43 -10.13 19.58
C ASP A 451 -4.22 -10.67 18.77
N ASN A 452 -3.88 -10.03 17.64
CA ASN A 452 -2.89 -10.57 16.69
C ASN A 452 -1.65 -9.68 16.46
N ALA A 453 -1.71 -8.38 16.77
CA ALA A 453 -0.63 -7.44 16.45
C ALA A 453 0.74 -7.90 16.98
N ARG A 454 0.79 -8.46 18.20
CA ARG A 454 2.05 -8.97 18.79
C ARG A 454 2.74 -10.02 17.93
N ALA A 455 1.99 -10.94 17.35
CA ALA A 455 2.54 -11.99 16.48
C ALA A 455 3.07 -11.42 15.16
N LEU A 456 2.62 -10.23 14.78
CA LEU A 456 3.03 -9.48 13.60
C LEU A 456 4.05 -8.38 13.93
N GLY A 457 4.56 -8.29 15.17
CA GLY A 457 5.55 -7.28 15.59
C GLY A 457 4.96 -5.95 16.06
N GLY A 458 3.65 -5.81 16.10
CA GLY A 458 2.94 -4.65 16.64
C GLY A 458 2.71 -4.69 18.16
N ASP A 459 2.49 -3.52 18.74
CA ASP A 459 2.10 -3.34 20.13
C ASP A 459 0.60 -3.02 20.24
N PRO A 460 -0.25 -3.97 20.67
CA PRO A 460 -1.68 -3.74 20.80
C PRO A 460 -2.04 -2.71 21.88
N SER A 461 -1.09 -2.30 22.74
CA SER A 461 -1.31 -1.21 23.69
C SER A 461 -1.06 0.18 23.08
N ARG A 462 -0.49 0.24 21.87
CA ARG A 462 -0.13 1.49 21.19
C ARG A 462 -0.89 1.72 19.88
N VAL A 463 -2.15 1.28 19.82
CA VAL A 463 -3.02 1.44 18.65
C VAL A 463 -3.54 2.88 18.52
N THR A 464 -3.33 3.46 17.34
CA THR A 464 -3.94 4.71 16.87
C THR A 464 -4.90 4.37 15.74
N ILE A 465 -6.14 4.87 15.78
CA ILE A 465 -7.06 4.77 14.63
C ILE A 465 -7.00 6.06 13.81
N GLY A 466 -7.18 5.99 12.51
CA GLY A 466 -7.26 7.16 11.63
C GLY A 466 -8.22 6.91 10.47
N GLY A 467 -8.77 7.98 9.92
CA GLY A 467 -9.61 7.89 8.74
C GLY A 467 -9.98 9.27 8.20
N GLU A 468 -10.32 9.28 6.90
CA GLU A 468 -10.69 10.46 6.12
C GLU A 468 -12.15 10.42 5.71
N SER A 469 -12.84 11.57 5.69
CA SER A 469 -14.25 11.68 5.29
C SER A 469 -15.14 10.76 6.15
N ALA A 470 -15.93 9.86 5.53
CA ALA A 470 -16.68 8.82 6.23
C ALA A 470 -15.81 7.91 7.15
N GLY A 471 -14.52 7.78 6.86
CA GLY A 471 -13.53 7.17 7.75
C GLY A 471 -13.26 8.04 8.99
N GLY A 472 -13.17 9.36 8.83
CA GLY A 472 -13.15 10.34 9.93
C GLY A 472 -14.44 10.30 10.76
N GLY A 473 -15.60 10.25 10.11
CA GLY A 473 -16.89 10.02 10.75
C GLY A 473 -16.97 8.68 11.50
N SER A 474 -16.35 7.63 10.95
CA SER A 474 -16.16 6.35 11.63
C SER A 474 -15.31 6.51 12.89
N VAL A 475 -14.18 7.24 12.83
CA VAL A 475 -13.35 7.55 14.00
C VAL A 475 -14.17 8.32 15.06
N CYS A 476 -14.95 9.32 14.66
CA CYS A 476 -15.88 10.03 15.55
C CYS A 476 -16.87 9.07 16.24
N ALA A 477 -17.46 8.13 15.49
CA ALA A 477 -18.36 7.13 16.05
C ALA A 477 -17.64 6.18 17.04
N GLN A 478 -16.43 5.72 16.73
CA GLN A 478 -15.65 4.87 17.64
C GLN A 478 -15.25 5.61 18.93
N LEU A 479 -14.95 6.92 18.86
CA LEU A 479 -14.63 7.75 20.02
C LEU A 479 -15.75 7.79 21.06
N VAL A 480 -17.00 7.65 20.63
CA VAL A 480 -18.18 7.74 21.51
C VAL A 480 -18.88 6.40 21.73
N SER A 481 -18.43 5.34 21.04
CA SER A 481 -19.03 4.01 21.13
C SER A 481 -18.57 3.26 22.39
N PRO A 482 -19.46 2.85 23.31
CA PRO A 482 -19.04 2.16 24.53
C PRO A 482 -18.29 0.85 24.28
N SER A 483 -18.63 0.11 23.21
CA SER A 483 -17.99 -1.17 22.86
C SER A 483 -16.62 -1.02 22.19
N ALA A 484 -16.19 0.20 21.89
CA ALA A 484 -14.86 0.50 21.36
C ALA A 484 -13.83 0.84 22.47
N ALA A 485 -14.28 0.93 23.73
CA ALA A 485 -13.42 1.26 24.87
C ALA A 485 -12.19 0.35 24.94
N GLY A 486 -10.99 0.94 25.03
CA GLY A 486 -9.73 0.22 25.18
C GLY A 486 -9.20 -0.44 23.91
N LEU A 487 -9.84 -0.24 22.74
CA LEU A 487 -9.33 -0.75 21.46
C LEU A 487 -8.27 0.16 20.81
N PHE A 488 -8.16 1.41 21.25
CA PHE A 488 -7.20 2.38 20.75
C PHE A 488 -6.86 3.42 21.83
N ARG A 489 -5.72 4.11 21.66
CA ARG A 489 -5.21 5.13 22.60
C ARG A 489 -5.02 6.51 21.97
N ALA A 490 -5.19 6.64 20.67
CA ALA A 490 -5.12 7.88 19.90
C ALA A 490 -6.00 7.78 18.65
N ALA A 491 -6.39 8.92 18.10
CA ALA A 491 -7.26 9.04 16.94
C ALA A 491 -6.78 10.12 15.98
N VAL A 492 -6.95 9.89 14.67
CA VAL A 492 -6.75 10.86 13.60
C VAL A 492 -8.09 11.08 12.90
N ILE A 493 -8.56 12.32 12.83
CA ILE A 493 -9.82 12.71 12.17
C ILE A 493 -9.48 13.62 11.00
N GLU A 494 -9.52 13.08 9.79
CA GLU A 494 -9.21 13.80 8.56
C GLU A 494 -10.55 14.17 7.89
N SER A 495 -10.77 15.47 7.72
CA SER A 495 -11.92 16.04 7.00
C SER A 495 -13.31 15.56 7.48
N ASP A 496 -13.57 15.56 8.79
CA ASP A 496 -14.91 15.36 9.37
C ASP A 496 -15.13 16.22 10.63
N ASP A 497 -16.37 16.67 10.85
CA ASP A 497 -16.76 17.54 11.96
C ASP A 497 -17.50 16.85 13.12
N CYS A 498 -17.62 15.51 13.05
CA CYS A 498 -18.35 14.63 13.95
C CYS A 498 -19.87 14.91 14.05
N VAL A 499 -20.47 15.59 13.06
CA VAL A 499 -21.90 15.96 13.03
C VAL A 499 -22.67 15.28 11.90
N HIS A 500 -22.17 15.32 10.67
CA HIS A 500 -23.00 15.07 9.48
C HIS A 500 -23.07 13.60 9.05
N ASP A 501 -22.03 12.82 9.37
CA ASP A 501 -21.92 11.40 9.02
C ASP A 501 -22.63 10.46 9.99
N VAL A 502 -23.76 10.91 10.56
CA VAL A 502 -24.60 10.14 11.49
C VAL A 502 -26.07 10.47 11.32
N ASP A 503 -26.88 9.43 11.17
CA ASP A 503 -28.33 9.49 11.10
C ASP A 503 -28.97 9.57 12.48
N SER A 504 -29.92 10.50 12.61
CA SER A 504 -30.93 10.38 13.66
C SER A 504 -31.78 9.12 13.46
N PRO A 505 -32.39 8.57 14.53
CA PRO A 505 -33.24 7.39 14.41
C PRO A 505 -34.39 7.57 13.40
N SER A 506 -34.94 8.77 13.26
CA SER A 506 -36.00 9.06 12.29
C SER A 506 -35.47 9.12 10.86
N ALA A 507 -34.31 9.74 10.62
CA ALA A 507 -33.70 9.81 9.30
C ALA A 507 -33.32 8.42 8.78
N ALA A 508 -32.69 7.60 9.62
CA ALA A 508 -32.32 6.22 9.28
C ALA A 508 -33.56 5.36 8.94
N ARG A 509 -34.65 5.52 9.69
CA ARG A 509 -35.92 4.83 9.42
C ARG A 509 -36.53 5.25 8.07
N SER A 510 -36.59 6.55 7.80
CA SER A 510 -37.11 7.07 6.53
C SER A 510 -36.30 6.58 5.33
N ARG A 511 -34.96 6.62 5.43
CA ARG A 511 -34.07 6.11 4.38
C ARG A 511 -34.17 4.60 4.20
N SER A 512 -34.16 3.83 5.29
CA SER A 512 -34.30 2.38 5.23
C SER A 512 -35.63 1.96 4.61
N ALA A 513 -36.72 2.69 4.89
CA ALA A 513 -38.00 2.47 4.25
C ALA A 513 -37.97 2.78 2.74
N ALA A 514 -37.32 3.87 2.33
CA ALA A 514 -37.17 4.23 0.91
C ALA A 514 -36.36 3.17 0.15
N ILE A 515 -35.23 2.72 0.69
CA ILE A 515 -34.40 1.66 0.11
C ILE A 515 -35.22 0.37 0.00
N THR A 516 -35.90 -0.01 1.09
CA THR A 516 -36.71 -1.24 1.13
C THR A 516 -37.85 -1.23 0.12
N ALA A 517 -38.48 -0.07 -0.10
CA ALA A 517 -39.49 0.10 -1.14
C ALA A 517 -38.86 0.04 -2.54
N ALA A 518 -37.71 0.69 -2.75
CA ALA A 518 -37.02 0.73 -4.04
C ALA A 518 -36.53 -0.64 -4.52
N VAL A 519 -36.28 -1.58 -3.61
CA VAL A 519 -35.93 -2.99 -3.92
C VAL A 519 -37.14 -3.93 -3.90
N GLY A 520 -38.37 -3.41 -3.80
CA GLY A 520 -39.60 -4.21 -3.88
C GLY A 520 -39.95 -5.01 -2.63
N CYS A 521 -39.36 -4.70 -1.47
CA CYS A 521 -39.60 -5.40 -0.20
C CYS A 521 -40.52 -4.65 0.77
N ALA A 522 -41.12 -3.54 0.34
CA ALA A 522 -42.21 -2.91 1.10
C ALA A 522 -43.46 -3.82 1.11
N PRO A 523 -44.26 -3.80 2.18
CA PRO A 523 -45.48 -4.60 2.23
C PRO A 523 -46.42 -4.25 1.08
N SER A 524 -46.91 -5.27 0.38
CA SER A 524 -47.94 -5.12 -0.65
C SER A 524 -49.27 -4.73 0.02
N PRO A 525 -50.08 -3.82 -0.55
CA PRO A 525 -51.40 -3.44 0.02
C PRO A 525 -52.41 -4.60 0.14
N SER A 526 -52.08 -5.80 -0.37
CA SER A 526 -52.99 -6.93 -0.52
C SER A 526 -53.02 -7.90 0.67
N ALA A 527 -52.89 -7.42 1.90
CA ALA A 527 -53.26 -8.16 3.11
C ALA A 527 -54.37 -7.40 3.84
N GLY A 528 -55.61 -7.79 3.55
CA GLY A 528 -56.86 -7.12 3.90
C GLY A 528 -56.93 -6.49 5.30
N VAL A 529 -56.93 -5.16 5.31
CA VAL A 529 -57.69 -4.35 6.26
C VAL A 529 -58.51 -3.37 5.41
N PRO A 530 -59.85 -3.38 5.47
CA PRO A 530 -60.66 -2.43 4.71
C PRO A 530 -60.36 -1.01 5.20
N ALA A 531 -60.07 -0.12 4.26
CA ALA A 531 -59.95 1.30 4.50
C ALA A 531 -61.32 1.87 4.92
N ALA A 532 -61.57 1.94 6.23
CA ALA A 532 -62.63 2.75 6.80
C ALA A 532 -61.99 4.04 7.34
N GLY A 533 -62.49 5.17 6.84
CA GLY A 533 -61.87 6.48 6.91
C GLY A 533 -61.48 6.98 8.30
N VAL A 534 -60.29 7.60 8.36
CA VAL A 534 -59.92 8.58 9.38
C VAL A 534 -59.54 9.86 8.63
N PRO A 535 -60.08 11.04 9.01
CA PRO A 535 -59.77 12.29 8.33
C PRO A 535 -58.31 12.67 8.49
N ALA A 536 -57.74 13.29 7.45
CA ALA A 536 -56.42 13.92 7.49
C ALA A 536 -56.45 15.18 8.37
N ALA A 537 -56.33 15.01 9.69
CA ALA A 537 -56.01 16.09 10.62
C ALA A 537 -55.43 15.51 11.91
N GLY A 538 -54.13 15.73 12.14
CA GLY A 538 -53.47 15.46 13.42
C GLY A 538 -52.93 14.04 13.60
N VAL A 539 -51.73 13.76 13.08
CA VAL A 539 -50.89 12.68 13.59
C VAL A 539 -49.62 13.30 14.15
N SER A 540 -49.59 13.49 15.47
CA SER A 540 -48.40 13.91 16.20
C SER A 540 -47.31 12.84 16.14
N ALA A 541 -46.05 13.28 16.13
CA ALA A 541 -44.82 12.49 16.01
C ALA A 541 -44.47 11.61 17.24
N ALA A 542 -45.46 11.06 17.93
CA ALA A 542 -45.25 10.12 19.03
C ALA A 542 -46.28 8.98 18.90
N GLY A 543 -45.81 7.76 18.60
CA GLY A 543 -46.59 6.55 18.94
C GLY A 543 -46.85 5.50 17.86
N VAL A 544 -46.44 5.64 16.59
CA VAL A 544 -46.38 4.44 15.73
C VAL A 544 -45.04 3.76 15.96
N SER A 545 -44.96 3.03 17.06
CA SER A 545 -43.99 1.95 17.20
C SER A 545 -44.25 0.90 16.10
N ALA A 546 -43.48 -0.19 16.05
CA ALA A 546 -43.93 -1.39 15.35
C ALA A 546 -45.30 -1.93 15.87
N ALA A 547 -46.02 -1.22 16.75
CA ALA A 547 -47.45 -1.41 17.03
C ALA A 547 -48.29 -1.22 15.77
N GLY A 548 -48.49 -2.33 15.06
CA GLY A 548 -49.39 -2.44 13.90
C GLY A 548 -48.87 -3.41 12.85
N VAL A 549 -47.56 -3.67 12.79
CA VAL A 549 -46.96 -4.63 11.85
C VAL A 549 -46.76 -5.97 12.56
N SER A 550 -47.38 -7.03 12.05
CA SER A 550 -47.25 -8.35 12.65
C SER A 550 -45.80 -8.87 12.59
N ALA A 551 -45.40 -9.69 13.55
CA ALA A 551 -44.09 -10.36 13.53
C ALA A 551 -43.88 -11.17 12.23
N ALA A 552 -44.96 -11.73 11.68
CA ALA A 552 -44.94 -12.42 10.40
C ALA A 552 -44.61 -11.49 9.22
N ALA A 553 -45.17 -10.28 9.19
CA ALA A 553 -44.87 -9.29 8.15
C ALA A 553 -43.42 -8.79 8.24
N LEU A 554 -42.89 -8.59 9.45
CA LEU A 554 -41.47 -8.27 9.65
C LEU A 554 -40.56 -9.43 9.20
N ALA A 555 -40.91 -10.67 9.53
CA ALA A 555 -40.15 -11.83 9.08
C ALA A 555 -40.16 -11.98 7.55
N ALA A 556 -41.30 -11.76 6.89
CA ALA A 556 -41.43 -11.78 5.44
C ALA A 556 -40.59 -10.68 4.76
N ARG A 557 -40.61 -9.45 5.32
CA ARG A 557 -39.78 -8.32 4.85
C ARG A 557 -38.29 -8.63 4.98
N ALA A 558 -37.86 -9.19 6.12
CA ALA A 558 -36.48 -9.61 6.31
C ALA A 558 -36.05 -10.72 5.34
N ALA A 559 -36.94 -11.68 5.06
CA ALA A 559 -36.70 -12.73 4.07
C ALA A 559 -36.57 -12.15 2.66
N CYS A 560 -37.47 -11.23 2.27
CA CYS A 560 -37.39 -10.51 0.99
C CYS A 560 -36.05 -9.79 0.85
N LEU A 561 -35.69 -8.95 1.84
CA LEU A 561 -34.43 -8.20 1.82
C LEU A 561 -33.22 -9.13 1.65
N ARG A 562 -33.19 -10.26 2.34
CA ARG A 562 -32.08 -11.23 2.25
C ARG A 562 -31.98 -11.89 0.87
N ALA A 563 -33.07 -11.94 0.11
CA ALA A 563 -33.12 -12.49 -1.24
C ALA A 563 -32.78 -11.48 -2.34
N VAL A 564 -32.76 -10.17 -2.04
CA VAL A 564 -32.46 -9.12 -3.04
C VAL A 564 -31.05 -9.30 -3.62
N PRO A 565 -30.84 -9.24 -4.94
CA PRO A 565 -29.50 -9.24 -5.51
C PRO A 565 -28.62 -8.10 -4.96
N VAL A 566 -27.33 -8.37 -4.74
CA VAL A 566 -26.40 -7.36 -4.18
C VAL A 566 -26.35 -6.11 -5.04
N ALA A 567 -26.28 -6.28 -6.37
CA ALA A 567 -26.24 -5.18 -7.32
C ALA A 567 -27.44 -4.23 -7.18
N ASP A 568 -28.63 -4.77 -6.89
CA ASP A 568 -29.83 -3.96 -6.68
C ASP A 568 -29.77 -3.19 -5.35
N LEU A 569 -29.27 -3.82 -4.28
CA LEU A 569 -29.06 -3.12 -3.01
C LEU A 569 -28.06 -1.96 -3.18
N VAL A 570 -26.93 -2.22 -3.83
CA VAL A 570 -25.91 -1.20 -4.11
C VAL A 570 -26.49 -0.06 -4.96
N ALA A 571 -27.15 -0.38 -6.08
CA ALA A 571 -27.73 0.60 -6.99
C ALA A 571 -28.88 1.44 -6.38
N LYS A 572 -29.58 0.93 -5.35
CA LYS A 572 -30.73 1.59 -4.73
C LYS A 572 -30.43 2.22 -3.35
N THR A 573 -29.22 2.10 -2.82
CA THR A 573 -28.89 2.60 -1.47
C THR A 573 -28.99 4.13 -1.36
N GLY A 574 -28.48 4.88 -2.35
CA GLY A 574 -28.37 6.34 -2.24
C GLY A 574 -27.48 6.75 -1.06
N TYR A 575 -27.75 7.90 -0.44
CA TYR A 575 -27.04 8.34 0.78
C TYR A 575 -27.44 7.51 2.00
N ILE A 576 -26.45 7.03 2.75
CA ILE A 576 -26.64 6.27 3.99
C ILE A 576 -25.47 6.57 4.95
N ALA A 577 -25.73 6.52 6.26
CA ALA A 577 -24.71 6.74 7.28
C ALA A 577 -25.00 5.87 8.53
N PRO A 578 -24.06 5.75 9.47
CA PRO A 578 -24.31 5.18 10.80
C PRO A 578 -25.54 5.78 11.50
N VAL A 579 -26.30 4.98 12.25
CA VAL A 579 -27.49 5.41 12.98
C VAL A 579 -27.24 5.52 14.48
N ILE A 580 -27.78 6.55 15.13
CA ILE A 580 -27.87 6.60 16.60
C ILE A 580 -28.85 5.51 17.07
N ASP A 581 -28.33 4.35 17.47
CA ASP A 581 -29.11 3.17 17.86
C ASP A 581 -29.34 3.05 19.38
N GLY A 582 -28.77 3.98 20.14
CA GLY A 582 -28.83 4.00 21.61
C GLY A 582 -27.94 2.95 22.29
N ARG A 583 -27.17 2.16 21.54
CA ARG A 583 -26.34 1.06 22.06
C ARG A 583 -24.90 1.12 21.55
N LEU A 584 -24.69 0.89 20.26
CA LEU A 584 -23.36 0.99 19.65
C LEU A 584 -22.97 2.47 19.49
N LEU A 585 -23.91 3.29 18.99
CA LEU A 585 -23.78 4.72 18.85
C LEU A 585 -24.87 5.39 19.70
N PRO A 586 -24.55 5.76 20.96
CA PRO A 586 -25.57 6.18 21.93
C PRO A 586 -26.14 7.57 21.66
N SER A 587 -25.37 8.45 21.04
CA SER A 587 -25.77 9.82 20.68
C SER A 587 -24.90 10.34 19.54
N LEU A 588 -25.24 11.52 19.02
CA LEU A 588 -24.41 12.23 18.05
C LEU A 588 -22.97 12.41 18.58
N PRO A 589 -21.91 12.03 17.84
CA PRO A 589 -20.54 12.12 18.30
C PRO A 589 -20.15 13.53 18.76
N ARG A 590 -20.47 14.58 17.98
CA ARG A 590 -20.18 15.97 18.36
C ARG A 590 -20.78 16.34 19.72
N THR A 591 -22.02 15.96 19.98
CA THR A 591 -22.71 16.25 21.24
C THR A 591 -22.09 15.49 22.41
N ALA A 592 -21.72 14.22 22.21
CA ALA A 592 -21.04 13.41 23.22
C ALA A 592 -19.64 13.97 23.54
N ILE A 593 -18.87 14.37 22.52
CA ILE A 593 -17.56 15.00 22.68
C ILE A 593 -17.68 16.31 23.46
N ALA A 594 -18.57 17.21 23.04
CA ALA A 594 -18.78 18.48 23.72
C ALA A 594 -19.17 18.30 25.20
N ALA A 595 -19.96 17.27 25.52
CA ALA A 595 -20.35 16.94 26.89
C ALA A 595 -19.33 16.10 27.66
N GLY A 596 -18.17 15.77 27.08
CA GLY A 596 -17.14 14.96 27.72
C GLY A 596 -17.48 13.48 27.91
N ARG A 597 -18.50 12.95 27.21
CA ARG A 597 -18.95 11.54 27.25
C ARG A 597 -18.35 10.73 26.09
N TRP A 598 -17.03 10.61 26.06
CA TRP A 598 -16.29 9.94 25.00
C TRP A 598 -14.95 9.38 25.52
N HIS A 599 -14.31 8.51 24.75
CA HIS A 599 -12.99 7.94 25.07
C HIS A 599 -11.91 8.99 24.89
N ARG A 600 -11.50 9.65 25.98
CA ARG A 600 -10.46 10.70 25.95
C ARG A 600 -9.09 10.14 25.57
N VAL A 601 -8.77 10.24 24.29
CA VAL A 601 -7.50 9.84 23.68
C VAL A 601 -6.79 11.06 23.09
N HIS A 602 -5.52 10.92 22.71
CA HIS A 602 -4.85 11.97 21.92
C HIS A 602 -5.46 12.07 20.53
N VAL A 603 -5.63 13.29 20.01
CA VAL A 603 -6.27 13.51 18.71
C VAL A 603 -5.40 14.35 17.79
N LEU A 604 -5.20 13.88 16.57
CA LEU A 604 -4.83 14.69 15.41
C LEU A 604 -6.11 14.94 14.63
N ILE A 605 -6.39 16.19 14.30
CA ILE A 605 -7.54 16.56 13.46
C ILE A 605 -7.03 17.43 12.32
N GLY A 606 -7.65 17.40 11.15
CA GLY A 606 -7.30 18.32 10.07
C GLY A 606 -8.22 18.27 8.87
N SER A 607 -8.16 19.32 8.06
CA SER A 607 -8.89 19.46 6.79
C SER A 607 -8.00 19.99 5.71
N ASN A 608 -8.47 19.82 4.48
CA ASN A 608 -7.96 20.52 3.33
C ASN A 608 -8.57 21.92 3.25
N ARG A 609 -7.84 22.85 2.64
CA ARG A 609 -8.25 24.25 2.58
C ARG A 609 -9.50 24.48 1.73
N GLU A 610 -9.71 23.67 0.70
CA GLU A 610 -10.80 23.83 -0.25
C GLU A 610 -11.69 22.59 -0.37
N GLU A 611 -12.00 21.93 0.75
CA GLU A 611 -12.85 20.72 0.86
C GLU A 611 -13.99 20.67 -0.17
N GLY A 612 -14.79 21.73 -0.21
CA GLY A 612 -16.00 21.83 -1.02
C GLY A 612 -15.77 21.90 -2.53
N ARG A 613 -14.55 22.16 -3.03
CA ARG A 613 -14.28 22.27 -4.48
C ARG A 613 -14.55 20.96 -5.21
N ALA A 614 -14.21 19.81 -4.63
CA ALA A 614 -14.50 18.51 -5.24
C ALA A 614 -16.02 18.29 -5.39
N PHE A 615 -16.82 18.83 -4.48
CA PHE A 615 -18.27 18.67 -4.44
C PHE A 615 -19.05 19.73 -5.21
N SER A 616 -18.38 20.74 -5.79
CA SER A 616 -19.02 21.84 -6.51
C SER A 616 -18.90 21.75 -8.04
N THR A 617 -18.32 20.66 -8.56
CA THR A 617 -18.13 20.42 -10.00
C THR A 617 -19.44 20.40 -10.81
N PHE A 618 -20.57 20.07 -10.18
CA PHE A 618 -21.90 20.17 -10.79
C PHE A 618 -22.26 21.60 -11.22
N ALA A 619 -21.63 22.62 -10.62
CA ALA A 619 -21.88 24.04 -10.88
C ALA A 619 -20.91 24.64 -11.92
N THR A 620 -20.16 23.81 -12.65
CA THR A 620 -19.25 24.27 -13.72
C THR A 620 -19.98 24.98 -14.86
N GLY A 621 -21.28 24.71 -15.05
CA GLY A 621 -22.12 25.43 -16.01
C GLY A 621 -22.91 26.61 -15.44
N TYR A 622 -22.72 26.98 -14.16
CA TYR A 622 -23.58 27.96 -13.49
C TYR A 622 -23.19 29.40 -13.79
N GLY A 623 -24.19 30.23 -14.13
CA GLY A 623 -24.04 31.68 -14.19
C GLY A 623 -24.35 32.36 -12.85
N ALA A 624 -24.30 33.70 -12.82
CA ALA A 624 -24.63 34.49 -11.63
C ALA A 624 -26.05 34.24 -11.09
N GLY A 625 -27.03 34.05 -11.99
CA GLY A 625 -28.41 33.73 -11.62
C GLY A 625 -28.53 32.35 -10.95
N ASP A 626 -27.83 31.34 -11.47
CA ASP A 626 -27.81 30.00 -10.88
C ASP A 626 -27.15 29.99 -9.50
N TYR A 627 -26.04 30.73 -9.35
CA TYR A 627 -25.38 30.90 -8.06
C TYR A 627 -26.29 31.57 -7.02
N ALA A 628 -26.95 32.68 -7.38
CA ALA A 628 -27.88 33.36 -6.49
C ALA A 628 -29.05 32.45 -6.08
N ARG A 629 -29.61 31.70 -7.04
CA ARG A 629 -30.66 30.71 -6.78
C ARG A 629 -30.17 29.60 -5.86
N TRP A 630 -28.97 29.07 -6.10
CA TRP A 630 -28.36 28.03 -5.25
C TRP A 630 -28.20 28.50 -3.81
N LEU A 631 -27.78 29.75 -3.58
CA LEU A 631 -27.67 30.33 -2.24
C LEU A 631 -29.04 30.46 -1.54
N SER A 632 -30.08 30.89 -2.26
CA SER A 632 -31.40 31.11 -1.66
C SER A 632 -32.20 29.81 -1.44
N GLU A 633 -32.17 28.91 -2.42
CA GLU A 633 -33.05 27.74 -2.52
C GLU A 633 -32.33 26.42 -2.22
N GLY A 634 -30.99 26.42 -2.11
CA GLY A 634 -30.18 25.21 -1.98
C GLY A 634 -29.98 24.48 -3.32
N PRO A 635 -29.26 23.34 -3.33
CA PRO A 635 -29.05 22.56 -4.54
C PRO A 635 -30.36 21.95 -5.06
N ALA A 636 -30.55 21.99 -6.38
CA ALA A 636 -31.77 21.52 -7.03
C ALA A 636 -32.01 20.00 -6.90
N TRP A 637 -30.97 19.15 -6.82
CA TRP A 637 -31.15 17.70 -6.64
C TRP A 637 -29.82 16.91 -6.46
N PRO A 638 -29.82 15.79 -5.71
CA PRO A 638 -30.64 15.55 -4.52
C PRO A 638 -29.97 16.21 -3.29
N PRO A 639 -30.75 16.78 -2.36
CA PRO A 639 -30.21 17.29 -1.12
C PRO A 639 -29.59 16.15 -0.30
N ALA A 640 -28.30 16.27 0.02
CA ALA A 640 -27.76 15.55 1.17
C ALA A 640 -28.54 16.02 2.43
N PRO A 641 -28.89 15.14 3.37
CA PRO A 641 -29.49 15.55 4.64
C PRO A 641 -28.64 16.64 5.30
N GLY A 642 -29.25 17.77 5.67
CA GLY A 642 -28.52 18.94 6.21
C GLY A 642 -28.23 20.05 5.20
N THR A 643 -28.69 19.95 3.95
CA THR A 643 -28.67 21.09 3.00
C THR A 643 -29.52 22.24 3.55
N VAL A 644 -28.82 23.23 4.07
CA VAL A 644 -29.43 24.46 4.61
C VAL A 644 -29.87 25.30 3.41
N THR A 645 -31.18 25.52 3.27
CA THR A 645 -31.68 26.63 2.46
C THR A 645 -31.50 27.91 3.27
N PHE A 646 -30.60 28.79 2.83
CA PHE A 646 -30.29 30.00 3.60
C PHE A 646 -31.45 31.03 3.53
N GLY A 647 -32.31 30.94 2.52
CA GLY A 647 -33.35 31.93 2.26
C GLY A 647 -32.76 33.24 1.70
N PRO A 648 -33.60 34.12 1.15
CA PRO A 648 -33.13 35.26 0.36
C PRO A 648 -32.28 36.27 1.15
N GLU A 649 -32.60 36.51 2.42
CA GLU A 649 -31.89 37.48 3.27
C GLU A 649 -30.45 37.04 3.58
N LYS A 650 -30.26 35.79 4.02
CA LYS A 650 -28.93 35.24 4.29
C LYS A 650 -28.16 35.04 2.99
N ALA A 651 -28.83 34.63 1.91
CA ALA A 651 -28.22 34.47 0.59
C ALA A 651 -27.54 35.76 0.09
N ALA A 652 -28.17 36.93 0.28
CA ALA A 652 -27.57 38.22 -0.10
C ALA A 652 -26.27 38.51 0.66
N ARG A 653 -26.23 38.19 1.97
CA ARG A 653 -25.02 38.35 2.80
C ARG A 653 -23.92 37.39 2.40
N ILE A 654 -24.27 36.14 2.07
CA ILE A 654 -23.32 35.14 1.56
C ILE A 654 -22.77 35.59 0.21
N ALA A 655 -23.62 36.01 -0.72
CA ALA A 655 -23.20 36.50 -2.03
C ALA A 655 -22.24 37.70 -1.93
N ALA A 656 -22.43 38.58 -0.94
CA ALA A 656 -21.53 39.71 -0.69
C ALA A 656 -20.16 39.28 -0.14
N ALA A 657 -20.10 38.22 0.68
CA ALA A 657 -18.85 37.68 1.20
C ALA A 657 -18.12 36.76 0.19
N TYR A 658 -18.87 36.14 -0.71
CA TYR A 658 -18.38 35.23 -1.75
C TYR A 658 -18.78 35.72 -3.16
N PRO A 659 -18.31 36.91 -3.60
CA PRO A 659 -18.66 37.45 -4.90
C PRO A 659 -17.96 36.66 -6.02
N LEU A 660 -18.67 36.39 -7.12
CA LEU A 660 -18.10 35.65 -8.26
C LEU A 660 -16.85 36.32 -8.85
N SER A 661 -16.73 37.64 -8.76
CA SER A 661 -15.55 38.39 -9.19
C SER A 661 -14.28 38.07 -8.37
N GLY A 662 -14.42 37.45 -7.19
CA GLY A 662 -13.31 36.99 -6.37
C GLY A 662 -12.71 35.66 -6.82
N TYR A 663 -13.32 34.97 -7.78
CA TYR A 663 -12.91 33.65 -8.25
C TYR A 663 -12.46 33.72 -9.71
N PRO A 664 -11.16 33.59 -10.01
CA PRO A 664 -10.65 33.65 -11.38
C PRO A 664 -10.93 32.33 -12.14
N GLY A 665 -10.86 32.39 -13.47
CA GLY A 665 -10.92 31.21 -14.35
C GLY A 665 -12.31 30.91 -14.92
N THR A 666 -12.45 29.71 -15.50
CA THR A 666 -13.64 29.28 -16.26
C THR A 666 -14.87 29.04 -15.38
N TYR A 667 -14.68 28.73 -14.09
CA TYR A 667 -15.73 28.19 -13.22
C TYR A 667 -15.97 28.98 -11.92
N PRO A 668 -16.15 30.32 -11.97
CA PRO A 668 -16.25 31.16 -10.77
C PRO A 668 -17.39 30.75 -9.83
N ALA A 669 -18.54 30.34 -10.37
CA ALA A 669 -19.67 29.89 -9.57
C ALA A 669 -19.38 28.59 -8.83
N ALA A 670 -18.74 27.61 -9.47
CA ALA A 670 -18.35 26.37 -8.83
C ALA A 670 -17.33 26.62 -7.71
N TYR A 671 -16.35 27.50 -7.93
CA TYR A 671 -15.36 27.84 -6.89
C TYR A 671 -15.98 28.59 -5.72
N ALA A 672 -16.89 29.54 -5.97
CA ALA A 672 -17.63 30.23 -4.92
C ALA A 672 -18.50 29.27 -4.09
N ILE A 673 -19.22 28.37 -4.76
CA ILE A 673 -20.00 27.31 -4.10
C ILE A 673 -19.09 26.40 -3.27
N GLY A 674 -17.93 25.99 -3.80
CA GLY A 674 -16.96 25.17 -3.08
C GLY A 674 -16.43 25.85 -1.81
N ALA A 675 -16.15 27.16 -1.89
CA ALA A 675 -15.74 27.94 -0.72
C ALA A 675 -16.88 28.05 0.32
N VAL A 676 -18.12 28.30 -0.11
CA VAL A 676 -19.28 28.31 0.77
C VAL A 676 -19.47 26.96 1.47
N LEU A 677 -19.35 25.85 0.74
CA LEU A 677 -19.47 24.51 1.30
C LEU A 677 -18.38 24.22 2.34
N THR A 678 -17.13 24.60 2.04
CA THR A 678 -15.97 24.45 2.95
C THR A 678 -16.15 25.27 4.22
N ASP A 679 -16.44 26.55 4.06
CA ASP A 679 -16.40 27.51 5.16
C ASP A 679 -17.61 27.33 6.09
N SER A 680 -18.79 27.09 5.52
CA SER A 680 -20.02 26.87 6.29
C SER A 680 -20.02 25.57 7.08
N GLY A 681 -19.23 24.58 6.65
CA GLY A 681 -19.24 23.22 7.20
C GLY A 681 -20.59 22.51 7.05
N THR A 682 -21.50 22.98 6.18
CA THR A 682 -22.83 22.38 5.96
C THR A 682 -22.78 21.00 5.31
N ARG A 683 -21.61 20.58 4.84
CA ARG A 683 -21.31 19.22 4.38
C ARG A 683 -20.59 18.37 5.42
N GLY A 684 -20.28 18.92 6.59
CA GLY A 684 -19.47 18.26 7.62
C GLY A 684 -17.97 18.26 7.37
N LEU A 685 -17.51 19.04 6.40
CA LEU A 685 -16.13 19.04 5.93
C LEU A 685 -15.46 20.40 6.18
N GLY A 686 -14.31 20.40 6.85
CA GLY A 686 -13.38 21.52 6.92
C GLY A 686 -13.87 22.82 7.55
N GLY A 687 -13.09 23.86 7.26
CA GLY A 687 -13.38 25.26 7.60
C GLY A 687 -13.73 25.48 9.07
N CYS A 688 -14.90 26.10 9.30
CA CYS A 688 -15.27 26.63 10.61
C CYS A 688 -15.74 25.56 11.60
N THR A 689 -16.44 24.52 11.13
CA THR A 689 -16.94 23.45 12.00
C THR A 689 -15.79 22.58 12.52
N GLN A 690 -14.77 22.36 11.69
CA GLN A 690 -13.58 21.62 12.09
C GLN A 690 -12.69 22.40 13.05
N LEU A 691 -12.47 23.70 12.82
CA LEU A 691 -11.80 24.56 13.80
C LEU A 691 -12.55 24.58 15.14
N SER A 692 -13.89 24.60 15.10
CA SER A 692 -14.73 24.50 16.29
C SER A 692 -14.58 23.14 17.00
N LEU A 693 -14.48 22.04 16.24
CA LEU A 693 -14.22 20.70 16.79
C LEU A 693 -12.85 20.64 17.46
N ALA A 694 -11.81 21.13 16.78
CA ALA A 694 -10.44 21.16 17.29
C ALA A 694 -10.36 21.95 18.62
N ARG A 695 -11.06 23.08 18.73
CA ARG A 695 -11.17 23.85 19.98
C ARG A 695 -11.86 23.05 21.09
N THR A 696 -12.92 22.33 20.77
CA THR A 696 -13.66 21.48 21.72
C THR A 696 -12.81 20.31 22.21
N LEU A 697 -12.06 19.67 21.31
CA LEU A 697 -11.15 18.58 21.65
C LEU A 697 -9.98 19.10 22.51
N ALA A 698 -9.40 20.24 22.13
CA ALA A 698 -8.26 20.82 22.84
C ALA A 698 -8.57 21.28 24.27
N SER A 699 -9.84 21.53 24.60
CA SER A 699 -10.25 21.81 25.99
C SER A 699 -10.34 20.54 26.86
N GLN A 700 -10.29 19.35 26.24
CA GLN A 700 -10.51 18.07 26.93
C GLN A 700 -9.37 17.06 26.80
N THR A 701 -8.50 17.19 25.78
CA THR A 701 -7.39 16.27 25.52
C THR A 701 -6.18 16.96 24.86
N ARG A 702 -5.10 16.19 24.65
CA ARG A 702 -4.00 16.57 23.77
C ARG A 702 -4.48 16.52 22.32
N THR A 703 -4.58 17.69 21.71
CA THR A 703 -5.00 17.87 20.32
C THR A 703 -3.88 18.48 19.50
N PHE A 704 -3.74 18.00 18.28
CA PHE A 704 -2.94 18.59 17.21
C PHE A 704 -3.87 18.90 16.04
N TYR A 705 -3.58 19.96 15.32
CA TYR A 705 -4.36 20.37 14.15
C TYR A 705 -3.40 20.56 12.97
N TYR A 706 -3.76 20.04 11.81
CA TYR A 706 -3.16 20.40 10.53
C TYR A 706 -4.21 21.00 9.57
N GLN A 707 -3.75 21.81 8.62
CA GLN A 707 -4.52 22.18 7.44
C GLN A 707 -3.69 21.85 6.21
N PHE A 708 -4.23 21.08 5.27
CA PHE A 708 -3.58 20.80 4.00
C PHE A 708 -3.86 21.92 3.00
N GLU A 709 -2.80 22.47 2.42
CA GLU A 709 -2.85 23.71 1.64
C GLU A 709 -1.91 23.66 0.41
N ASP A 710 -1.64 22.48 -0.16
CA ASP A 710 -0.96 22.43 -1.46
C ASP A 710 -1.88 23.07 -2.53
N PRO A 711 -1.47 24.16 -3.20
CA PRO A 711 -2.30 24.78 -4.22
C PRO A 711 -2.34 23.98 -5.53
N HIS A 712 -1.41 23.05 -5.76
CA HIS A 712 -1.33 22.27 -6.97
C HIS A 712 -1.06 20.79 -6.66
N PRO A 713 -1.91 20.09 -5.90
CA PRO A 713 -1.70 18.70 -5.56
C PRO A 713 -1.84 17.79 -6.79
N PRO A 714 -1.29 16.55 -6.74
CA PRO A 714 -1.55 15.56 -7.77
C PRO A 714 -3.05 15.37 -7.99
N ARG A 715 -3.46 15.28 -9.25
CA ARG A 715 -4.89 15.23 -9.60
C ARG A 715 -5.49 13.86 -9.31
N LEU A 716 -6.52 13.83 -8.47
CA LEU A 716 -7.36 12.66 -8.23
C LEU A 716 -8.49 12.51 -9.25
N SER A 717 -9.00 13.62 -9.80
CA SER A 717 -10.04 13.63 -10.83
C SER A 717 -9.52 14.23 -12.14
N SER A 718 -9.93 13.61 -13.26
CA SER A 718 -9.62 14.06 -14.63
C SER A 718 -10.73 14.86 -15.29
N SER A 719 -11.89 15.03 -14.63
CA SER A 719 -13.07 15.67 -15.21
C SER A 719 -13.72 16.68 -14.26
N PRO A 720 -13.93 17.95 -14.66
CA PRO A 720 -13.46 18.56 -15.90
C PRO A 720 -11.94 18.73 -15.96
N ALA A 721 -11.36 18.67 -17.16
CA ALA A 721 -9.90 18.68 -17.33
C ALA A 721 -9.23 20.02 -16.97
N ASP A 722 -9.93 21.14 -17.08
CA ASP A 722 -9.42 22.48 -16.74
C ASP A 722 -9.91 22.97 -15.37
N PHE A 723 -10.61 22.14 -14.60
CA PHE A 723 -11.06 22.47 -13.25
C PHE A 723 -9.87 22.48 -12.28
N ASP A 724 -9.70 23.58 -11.54
CA ASP A 724 -8.69 23.70 -10.50
C ASP A 724 -9.25 23.22 -9.16
N TYR A 725 -8.86 22.01 -8.78
CA TYR A 725 -9.25 21.41 -7.50
C TYR A 725 -8.51 22.03 -6.31
N ALA A 726 -7.30 22.59 -6.47
CA ALA A 726 -6.42 22.97 -5.36
C ALA A 726 -6.41 21.91 -4.23
N ALA A 727 -6.35 22.31 -2.96
CA ALA A 727 -6.46 21.40 -1.81
C ALA A 727 -7.93 21.02 -1.54
N ALA A 728 -8.56 20.32 -2.50
CA ALA A 728 -9.92 19.79 -2.34
C ALA A 728 -9.95 18.56 -1.42
N HIS A 729 -11.15 18.12 -1.05
CA HIS A 729 -11.38 16.93 -0.22
C HIS A 729 -10.61 15.68 -0.70
N ALA A 730 -9.96 14.97 0.23
CA ALA A 730 -9.11 13.79 0.02
C ALA A 730 -7.78 14.00 -0.73
N TYR A 731 -7.45 15.22 -1.19
CA TYR A 731 -6.21 15.48 -1.95
C TYR A 731 -4.93 15.42 -1.12
N GLU A 732 -5.01 15.29 0.21
CA GLU A 732 -3.88 15.02 1.09
C GLU A 732 -3.49 13.54 1.11
N LEU A 733 -4.43 12.63 0.81
CA LEU A 733 -4.21 11.18 0.92
C LEU A 733 -3.10 10.63 0.00
N PRO A 734 -2.90 11.11 -1.24
CA PRO A 734 -1.75 10.71 -2.07
C PRO A 734 -0.38 10.91 -1.42
N TYR A 735 -0.28 11.84 -0.46
CA TYR A 735 0.94 12.12 0.27
C TYR A 735 1.16 11.15 1.44
N LEU A 736 0.15 10.35 1.80
CA LEU A 736 0.23 9.30 2.82
C LEU A 736 0.23 7.89 2.22
N PHE A 737 -0.42 7.72 1.07
CA PHE A 737 -0.63 6.42 0.41
C PHE A 737 -0.17 6.49 -1.06
N THR A 738 0.86 5.70 -1.39
CA THR A 738 1.56 5.77 -2.68
C THR A 738 0.80 5.15 -3.85
N ARG A 739 -0.20 4.33 -3.55
CA ARG A 739 -1.21 3.82 -4.48
C ARG A 739 -2.56 3.88 -3.77
N MET A 740 -3.53 4.49 -4.42
CA MET A 740 -4.90 4.58 -3.92
C MET A 740 -5.84 4.04 -4.99
N SER A 741 -6.89 3.37 -4.54
CA SER A 741 -7.95 2.86 -5.39
C SER A 741 -9.08 3.89 -5.42
N ASP A 742 -9.50 4.31 -6.60
CA ASP A 742 -10.73 5.11 -6.80
C ASP A 742 -12.01 4.26 -6.71
N GLY A 743 -11.90 3.00 -6.30
CA GLY A 743 -13.00 2.03 -6.36
C GLY A 743 -13.34 1.58 -7.78
N ALA A 744 -12.60 2.00 -8.81
CA ALA A 744 -12.70 1.51 -10.20
C ALA A 744 -11.52 0.62 -10.59
N GLY A 745 -10.59 0.34 -9.68
CA GLY A 745 -9.51 -0.64 -9.87
C GLY A 745 -8.36 -0.15 -10.74
N TRP A 746 -8.15 1.17 -10.87
CA TRP A 746 -7.01 1.73 -11.61
C TRP A 746 -5.88 2.13 -10.65
N PRO A 747 -4.76 1.40 -10.60
CA PRO A 747 -3.59 1.82 -9.83
C PRO A 747 -2.85 2.93 -10.58
N TYR A 748 -3.15 4.19 -10.27
CA TYR A 748 -2.27 5.29 -10.66
C TYR A 748 -1.20 5.48 -9.58
N ARG A 749 0.09 5.28 -9.93
CA ARG A 749 1.16 6.03 -9.25
C ARG A 749 1.02 7.46 -9.72
N LEU A 750 0.52 8.33 -8.85
CA LEU A 750 0.41 9.75 -9.15
C LEU A 750 1.82 10.32 -9.34
N GLN A 751 2.10 10.86 -10.52
CA GLN A 751 3.38 11.52 -10.77
C GLN A 751 3.46 12.79 -9.94
N MET A 752 4.30 12.76 -8.90
CA MET A 752 4.59 13.92 -8.06
C MET A 752 5.76 14.72 -8.62
N THR A 753 5.75 16.04 -8.43
CA THR A 753 6.93 16.89 -8.57
C THR A 753 7.91 16.65 -7.41
N ALA A 754 9.15 17.15 -7.54
CA ALA A 754 10.13 17.06 -6.43
C ALA A 754 9.62 17.75 -5.16
N GLN A 755 8.90 18.86 -5.29
CA GLN A 755 8.35 19.61 -4.16
C GLN A 755 7.19 18.86 -3.48
N GLN A 756 6.35 18.18 -4.26
CA GLN A 756 5.28 17.33 -3.71
C GLN A 756 5.84 16.08 -3.02
N ARG A 757 6.95 15.51 -3.54
CA ARG A 757 7.67 14.43 -2.84
C ARG A 757 8.24 14.89 -1.49
N ASP A 758 8.87 16.06 -1.42
CA ASP A 758 9.34 16.62 -0.14
C ASP A 758 8.17 16.87 0.84
N LEU A 759 7.03 17.35 0.35
CA LEU A 759 5.83 17.49 1.18
C LEU A 759 5.31 16.13 1.66
N SER A 760 5.32 15.11 0.79
CA SER A 760 4.92 13.73 1.12
C SER A 760 5.80 13.15 2.22
N ASP A 761 7.13 13.24 2.11
CA ASP A 761 8.05 12.78 3.15
C ASP A 761 7.82 13.47 4.49
N ARG A 762 7.51 14.78 4.48
CA ARG A 762 7.16 15.54 5.69
C ARG A 762 5.83 15.09 6.29
N MET A 763 4.82 14.80 5.46
CA MET A 763 3.52 14.30 5.91
C MET A 763 3.63 12.88 6.48
N LEU A 764 4.34 11.97 5.81
CA LEU A 764 4.62 10.63 6.32
C LEU A 764 5.31 10.70 7.68
N THR A 765 6.35 11.53 7.80
CA THR A 765 7.04 11.77 9.09
C THR A 765 6.07 12.31 10.13
N ALA A 766 5.21 13.24 9.74
CA ALA A 766 4.29 13.88 10.63
C ALA A 766 3.26 12.93 11.24
N TRP A 767 2.53 12.19 10.40
CA TRP A 767 1.59 11.18 10.87
C TRP A 767 2.31 10.15 11.74
N SER A 768 3.52 9.75 11.35
CA SER A 768 4.32 8.81 12.10
C SER A 768 4.68 9.32 13.49
N ASP A 769 5.13 10.57 13.61
CA ASP A 769 5.45 11.20 14.88
C ASP A 769 4.23 11.33 15.80
N PHE A 770 3.04 11.58 15.25
CA PHE A 770 1.81 11.54 16.06
C PHE A 770 1.51 10.13 16.56
N VAL A 771 1.61 9.13 15.67
CA VAL A 771 1.36 7.73 16.01
C VAL A 771 2.38 7.24 17.05
N THR A 772 3.68 7.52 16.92
CA THR A 772 4.69 7.14 17.91
C THR A 772 4.54 7.92 19.23
N GLY A 773 3.98 9.13 19.18
CA GLY A 773 3.84 10.05 20.31
C GLY A 773 4.98 11.08 20.42
N THR A 774 5.81 11.20 19.39
CA THR A 774 6.98 12.12 19.29
C THR A 774 6.69 13.43 18.56
N ALA A 775 5.46 13.67 18.08
CA ALA A 775 5.00 14.89 17.39
C ALA A 775 5.73 16.17 17.83
N PRO A 776 6.67 16.68 17.01
CA PRO A 776 7.54 17.80 17.38
C PRO A 776 6.88 19.17 17.16
N TRP A 777 5.78 19.24 16.41
CA TRP A 777 5.08 20.50 16.15
C TRP A 777 4.14 20.91 17.31
N PRO A 778 3.77 22.20 17.39
CA PRO A 778 2.98 22.73 18.50
C PRO A 778 1.64 22.02 18.66
N ARG A 779 1.27 21.76 19.93
CA ARG A 779 -0.08 21.32 20.28
C ARG A 779 -1.09 22.42 19.97
N PHE A 780 -2.25 22.03 19.44
CA PHE A 780 -3.39 22.92 19.34
C PHE A 780 -4.01 23.09 20.73
N THR A 781 -4.05 24.32 21.23
CA THR A 781 -4.55 24.66 22.57
C THR A 781 -5.65 25.73 22.47
N SER A 782 -6.47 25.87 23.51
CA SER A 782 -7.52 26.88 23.55
C SER A 782 -7.01 28.31 23.39
N THR A 783 -5.81 28.61 23.91
CA THR A 783 -5.20 29.94 23.89
C THR A 783 -4.25 30.16 22.71
N GLY A 784 -3.36 29.19 22.43
CA GLY A 784 -2.35 29.33 21.39
C GLY A 784 -2.85 29.00 19.98
N GLN A 785 -3.80 28.06 19.87
CA GLN A 785 -4.41 27.62 18.60
C GLN A 785 -3.42 27.45 17.43
N ARG A 786 -2.19 27.01 17.70
CA ARG A 786 -1.16 26.80 16.67
C ARG A 786 -1.40 25.48 15.96
N LEU A 787 -1.30 25.48 14.63
CA LEU A 787 -1.53 24.31 13.79
C LEU A 787 -0.52 24.25 12.63
N LEU A 788 -0.31 23.05 12.10
CA LEU A 788 0.60 22.81 10.98
C LEU A 788 -0.12 23.11 9.66
N SER A 789 0.38 24.07 8.89
CA SER A 789 -0.06 24.32 7.51
C SER A 789 0.84 23.50 6.58
N LEU A 790 0.24 22.51 5.91
CA LEU A 790 0.89 21.57 4.98
C LEU A 790 0.74 22.10 3.55
N GLN A 791 1.50 23.15 3.26
CA GLN A 791 1.77 23.65 1.93
C GLN A 791 3.17 23.18 1.50
N PRO A 792 3.60 23.38 0.23
CA PRO A 792 4.87 22.85 -0.28
C PRO A 792 6.11 23.25 0.53
N THR A 793 6.03 24.31 1.33
CA THR A 793 6.94 24.56 2.45
C THR A 793 6.12 24.69 3.73
N PRO A 794 6.04 23.65 4.57
CA PRO A 794 5.15 23.67 5.73
C PRO A 794 5.49 24.79 6.71
N THR A 795 4.44 25.41 7.26
CA THR A 795 4.57 26.50 8.24
C THR A 795 3.66 26.26 9.44
N ILE A 796 3.83 27.07 10.49
CA ILE A 796 2.88 27.10 11.61
C ILE A 796 1.96 28.31 11.43
N THR A 797 0.65 28.05 11.40
CA THR A 797 -0.40 29.06 11.37
C THR A 797 -1.22 29.03 12.67
N THR A 798 -2.24 29.88 12.77
CA THR A 798 -3.08 30.03 13.96
C THR A 798 -4.56 29.81 13.64
N GLY A 799 -5.33 29.37 14.63
CA GLY A 799 -6.78 29.22 14.50
C GLY A 799 -7.49 30.54 14.20
N SER A 800 -6.93 31.70 14.55
CA SER A 800 -7.44 33.01 14.11
C SER A 800 -7.26 33.24 12.61
N GLN A 801 -6.12 32.83 12.04
CA GLN A 801 -5.87 32.94 10.61
C GLN A 801 -6.79 32.01 9.82
N VAL A 802 -6.94 30.75 10.27
CA VAL A 802 -7.93 29.80 9.70
C VAL A 802 -9.35 30.36 9.81
N SER A 803 -9.70 30.92 10.97
CA SER A 803 -11.00 31.55 11.18
C SER A 803 -11.28 32.73 10.25
N GLN A 804 -10.25 33.50 9.89
CA GLN A 804 -10.36 34.61 8.96
C GLN A 804 -10.44 34.11 7.51
N GLN A 805 -9.59 33.13 7.15
CA GLN A 805 -9.55 32.49 5.84
C GLN A 805 -10.91 31.92 5.44
N HIS A 806 -11.62 31.32 6.39
CA HIS A 806 -12.93 30.68 6.16
C HIS A 806 -14.13 31.53 6.59
N HIS A 807 -13.95 32.84 6.80
CA HIS A 807 -15.04 33.75 7.19
C HIS A 807 -15.89 33.26 8.39
N CYS A 808 -15.29 32.61 9.40
CA CYS A 808 -16.08 31.95 10.44
C CYS A 808 -16.94 32.88 11.28
N ALA A 809 -16.60 34.17 11.38
CA ALA A 809 -17.46 35.16 12.01
C ALA A 809 -18.81 35.30 11.28
N LEU A 810 -18.79 35.28 9.93
CA LEU A 810 -20.00 35.30 9.12
C LEU A 810 -20.82 34.04 9.35
N TRP A 811 -20.21 32.87 9.27
CA TRP A 811 -20.94 31.59 9.40
C TRP A 811 -21.50 31.37 10.80
N ASN A 812 -20.77 31.77 11.84
CA ASN A 812 -21.26 31.72 13.21
C ASN A 812 -22.54 32.56 13.39
N ASP A 813 -22.63 33.70 12.71
CA ASP A 813 -23.82 34.57 12.73
C ASP A 813 -24.95 34.00 11.86
N ILE A 814 -24.66 33.57 10.63
CA ILE A 814 -25.64 33.01 9.69
C ILE A 814 -26.31 31.74 10.24
N LEU A 815 -25.52 30.85 10.86
CA LEU A 815 -25.96 29.56 11.38
C LEU A 815 -26.39 29.63 12.85
N GLY A 816 -26.16 30.75 13.54
CA GLY A 816 -26.46 30.89 14.97
C GLY A 816 -25.58 30.02 15.87
N THR A 817 -24.36 29.71 15.42
CA THR A 817 -23.41 28.80 16.09
C THR A 817 -22.25 29.51 16.80
N GLY A 818 -22.27 30.85 16.85
CA GLY A 818 -21.28 31.63 17.58
C GLY A 818 -21.28 31.36 19.09
N PRO A 819 -20.17 31.69 19.79
CA PRO A 819 -20.19 31.73 21.24
C PRO A 819 -21.31 32.68 21.66
N THR A 820 -22.26 32.19 22.46
CA THR A 820 -23.19 33.08 23.17
C THR A 820 -22.32 34.03 23.99
N PRO A 821 -22.56 35.35 23.93
CA PRO A 821 -21.68 36.36 24.53
C PRO A 821 -21.40 36.11 26.01
#